data_AF-A0A1V6S5Q3-F1
#
_entry.id   AF-A0A1V6S5Q3-F1
#
_cell.length_a   1.000
_cell.length_b   1.000
_cell.length_c   1.000
_cell.angle_alpha   90.00
_cell.angle_beta   90.00
_cell.angle_gamma   90.00
#
_symmetry.space_group_name_H-M   'P 1'
#
loop_
_entity.id
_entity.type
_entity.pdbx_description
1 polymer ?
#
loop_
_entity_poly.entity_id
_entity_poly.type
_entity_poly.pdbx_seq_one_letter_code
_entity_poly.pdbx_strand_id
1 'polypeptide(L)'
;MSESEISELRRRLAETEQQLSEERLQSRQAKQREVEAKQREVEAKQREVEAKQREVEAKQQTQETTLPEFLDACHVHLFLGLAIQPNPDSSTKGDPANANKKLRPAKICEWMGFPLEQTAIWTDLMDIDFVTQRHFSPLIVLERNGKEVRQKMLSSELDLGHFERSTIEFRVAEVIKQLFASPQLRQVFRLNGDVTFENHANTLTDESNIVDNMGSLSLAQEQPRRSGRLAAKQSHRFQLPLPAQSVVKDKGPALQVPSRPRADQFCVYNKGPEEKVPAFIVEYKAPHKLKLAHIKAGLMDMELDEVVHYREVETPEDTCRRLVAAVITQAFSYMINGGLEYGYVCTGEAFIFLRVPHDDPSTVYYYLSVPKEDVGDTTGWTGNPNDDNRLHLTALGQVLAFTLRALRTPQRGIQWRNWAVGKLDIWEIIYDGIWDDISELDVPSSVFKSPQSRSKYCRVSPVKTRSKSTDAGFASCTPLRALNSSESDDSPDESDSNTPSRRPRVSRGTKFSALPSSSSTATMSREGSHSKGKSRQYCTQRCLLGLATRGTLDQKCPNVLEHGVDRHSISQATLIRLLDRQLSGHDPQPDVELGCESLHIHGTRGALFKVTLLSHGYTFVGKGVPIEFVEHVKHEEGVYLRLRPIQGVHVPVLLGGLALRRPFSYDGIAEIVHLMLMGYAGRTLAKRHEIEQNWLIRQAEASLHAIHRLGVLHSDPIPGNMVWNEDSERVMYIDFERAQFQEARPPLESMSPNQKRKQATDAWEKTPNKRSNCFERETRRMRHGLRW
;
A
#
# COMPACT_ATOMS: atom_id res chain seq x y z
N MET A 1 -47.84 -103.59 -33.12
CA MET A 1 -48.38 -102.22 -32.94
C MET A 1 -49.11 -101.84 -34.21
N SER A 2 -50.36 -101.42 -34.08
CA SER A 2 -51.20 -101.00 -35.21
C SER A 2 -50.76 -99.63 -35.75
N GLU A 3 -51.01 -99.32 -37.03
CA GLU A 3 -50.73 -97.99 -37.63
C GLU A 3 -51.44 -96.83 -36.89
N SER A 4 -52.52 -97.15 -36.17
CA SER A 4 -53.24 -96.26 -35.24
C SER A 4 -52.39 -95.89 -34.01
N GLU A 5 -51.68 -96.84 -33.41
CA GLU A 5 -50.84 -96.59 -32.22
C GLU A 5 -49.57 -95.79 -32.56
N ILE A 6 -49.03 -95.98 -33.77
CA ILE A 6 -47.84 -95.24 -34.24
C ILE A 6 -48.18 -93.79 -34.56
N SER A 7 -49.37 -93.52 -35.10
CA SER A 7 -49.83 -92.15 -35.39
C SER A 7 -50.19 -91.39 -34.10
N GLU A 8 -50.81 -92.04 -33.12
CA GLU A 8 -51.06 -91.49 -31.78
C GLU A 8 -49.76 -91.17 -31.02
N LEU A 9 -48.75 -92.04 -31.09
CA LEU A 9 -47.42 -91.82 -30.49
C LEU A 9 -46.65 -90.68 -31.17
N ARG A 10 -46.73 -90.55 -32.50
CA ARG A 10 -46.14 -89.42 -33.24
C ARG A 10 -46.79 -88.09 -32.89
N ARG A 11 -48.11 -88.07 -32.69
CA ARG A 11 -48.84 -86.88 -32.23
C ARG A 11 -48.40 -86.47 -30.83
N ARG A 12 -48.30 -87.42 -29.89
CA ARG A 12 -47.82 -87.15 -28.53
C ARG A 12 -46.36 -86.69 -28.49
N LEU A 13 -45.50 -87.28 -29.32
CA LEU A 13 -44.11 -86.82 -29.46
C LEU A 13 -44.06 -85.38 -29.98
N ALA A 14 -44.81 -85.04 -31.03
CA ALA A 14 -44.88 -83.69 -31.56
C ALA A 14 -45.44 -82.67 -30.55
N GLU A 15 -46.49 -83.04 -29.79
CA GLU A 15 -47.05 -82.21 -28.72
C GLU A 15 -46.03 -82.00 -27.57
N THR A 16 -45.30 -83.03 -27.17
CA THR A 16 -44.24 -82.90 -26.16
C THR A 16 -43.04 -82.09 -26.64
N GLU A 17 -42.65 -82.22 -27.92
CA GLU A 17 -41.59 -81.40 -28.52
C GLU A 17 -42.00 -79.93 -28.61
N GLN A 18 -43.27 -79.66 -28.92
CA GLN A 18 -43.82 -78.31 -28.94
C GLN A 18 -43.86 -77.69 -27.54
N GLN A 19 -44.33 -78.43 -26.53
CA GLN A 19 -44.31 -78.00 -25.13
C GLN A 19 -42.88 -77.72 -24.63
N LEU A 20 -41.93 -78.60 -24.94
CA LEU A 20 -40.53 -78.42 -24.55
C LEU A 20 -39.89 -77.22 -25.26
N SER A 21 -40.30 -76.92 -26.50
CA SER A 21 -39.87 -75.74 -27.25
C SER A 21 -40.42 -74.45 -26.64
N GLU A 22 -41.71 -74.44 -26.28
CA GLU A 22 -42.37 -73.31 -25.62
C GLU A 22 -41.77 -73.03 -24.23
N GLU A 23 -41.52 -74.06 -23.42
CA GLU A 23 -40.83 -73.92 -22.13
C GLU A 23 -39.40 -73.38 -22.27
N ARG A 24 -38.65 -73.85 -23.30
CA ARG A 24 -37.32 -73.32 -23.60
C ARG A 24 -37.36 -71.86 -24.02
N LEU A 25 -38.36 -71.44 -24.78
CA LEU A 25 -38.54 -70.05 -25.18
C LEU A 25 -38.89 -69.17 -23.98
N GLN A 26 -39.79 -69.62 -23.12
CA GLN A 26 -40.17 -68.92 -21.88
C GLN A 26 -38.97 -68.82 -20.92
N SER A 27 -38.18 -69.88 -20.75
CA SER A 27 -36.97 -69.86 -19.93
C SER A 27 -35.92 -68.89 -20.47
N ARG A 28 -35.73 -68.82 -21.81
CA ARG A 28 -34.85 -67.84 -22.45
C ARG A 28 -35.33 -66.42 -22.25
N GLN A 29 -36.63 -66.15 -22.43
CA GLN A 29 -37.22 -64.83 -22.20
C GLN A 29 -37.13 -64.41 -20.73
N ALA A 30 -37.35 -65.32 -19.78
CA ALA A 30 -37.20 -65.06 -18.36
C ALA A 30 -35.75 -64.72 -17.99
N LYS A 31 -34.77 -65.49 -18.50
CA LYS A 31 -33.34 -65.19 -18.32
C LYS A 31 -32.95 -63.85 -18.94
N GLN A 32 -33.48 -63.53 -20.12
CA GLN A 32 -33.20 -62.25 -20.77
C GLN A 32 -33.76 -61.07 -19.97
N ARG A 33 -34.99 -61.19 -19.44
CA ARG A 33 -35.58 -60.19 -18.54
C ARG A 33 -34.80 -60.05 -17.24
N GLU A 34 -34.29 -61.14 -16.69
CA GLU A 34 -33.46 -61.11 -15.48
C GLU A 34 -32.12 -60.40 -15.73
N VAL A 35 -31.47 -60.66 -16.87
CA VAL A 35 -30.24 -59.98 -17.28
C VAL A 35 -30.50 -58.50 -17.52
N GLU A 36 -31.57 -58.14 -18.24
CA GLU A 36 -31.96 -56.74 -18.45
C GLU A 36 -32.30 -56.01 -17.14
N ALA A 37 -32.98 -56.68 -16.20
CA ALA A 37 -33.28 -56.12 -14.89
C ALA A 37 -32.01 -55.87 -14.06
N LYS A 38 -31.08 -56.83 -14.04
CA LYS A 38 -29.77 -56.67 -13.39
C LYS A 38 -28.95 -55.56 -14.03
N GLN A 39 -28.99 -55.43 -15.36
CA GLN A 39 -28.27 -54.37 -16.06
C GLN A 39 -28.84 -52.98 -15.73
N ARG A 40 -30.17 -52.83 -15.69
CA ARG A 40 -30.81 -51.58 -15.24
C ARG A 40 -30.48 -51.23 -13.79
N GLU A 41 -30.36 -52.23 -12.92
CA GLU A 41 -29.97 -52.01 -11.51
C GLU A 41 -28.53 -51.51 -11.39
N VAL A 42 -27.59 -52.10 -12.15
CA VAL A 42 -26.19 -51.65 -12.22
C VAL A 42 -26.10 -50.23 -12.78
N GLU A 43 -26.81 -49.93 -13.87
CA GLU A 43 -26.86 -48.58 -14.45
C GLU A 43 -27.51 -47.54 -13.52
N ALA A 44 -28.49 -47.94 -12.72
CA ALA A 44 -29.10 -47.07 -11.71
C ALA A 44 -28.12 -46.77 -10.57
N LYS A 45 -27.42 -47.80 -10.06
CA LYS A 45 -26.38 -47.64 -9.03
C LYS A 45 -25.22 -46.78 -9.51
N GLN A 46 -24.77 -46.97 -10.75
CA GLN A 46 -23.72 -46.15 -11.36
C GLN A 46 -24.14 -44.68 -11.45
N ARG A 47 -25.37 -44.42 -11.92
CA ARG A 47 -25.92 -43.05 -11.98
C ARG A 47 -26.07 -42.41 -10.60
N GLU A 48 -26.41 -43.19 -9.56
CA GLU A 48 -26.49 -42.69 -8.19
C GLU A 48 -25.11 -42.31 -7.64
N VAL A 49 -24.08 -43.13 -7.88
CA VAL A 49 -22.69 -42.82 -7.49
C VAL A 49 -22.20 -41.57 -8.21
N GLU A 50 -22.43 -41.46 -9.52
CA GLU A 50 -22.06 -40.28 -10.31
C GLU A 50 -22.84 -39.02 -9.89
N ALA A 51 -24.10 -39.16 -9.49
CA ALA A 51 -24.89 -38.04 -8.97
C ALA A 51 -24.35 -37.57 -7.61
N LYS A 52 -24.05 -38.49 -6.69
CA LYS A 52 -23.44 -38.17 -5.39
C LYS A 52 -22.07 -37.54 -5.54
N GLN A 53 -21.25 -38.05 -6.46
CA GLN A 53 -19.93 -37.49 -6.74
C GLN A 53 -20.04 -36.05 -7.26
N ARG A 54 -20.91 -35.80 -8.25
CA ARG A 54 -21.17 -34.44 -8.76
C ARG A 54 -21.70 -33.50 -7.70
N GLU A 55 -22.53 -33.99 -6.77
CA GLU A 55 -23.02 -33.17 -5.66
C GLU A 55 -21.89 -32.78 -4.70
N VAL A 56 -20.98 -33.70 -4.39
CA VAL A 56 -19.80 -33.41 -3.55
C VAL A 56 -18.86 -32.42 -4.23
N GLU A 57 -18.56 -32.61 -5.51
CA GLU A 57 -17.71 -31.71 -6.30
C GLU A 57 -18.33 -30.31 -6.39
N ALA A 58 -19.64 -30.19 -6.66
CA ALA A 58 -20.35 -28.92 -6.70
C ALA A 58 -20.34 -28.20 -5.33
N LYS A 59 -20.48 -28.95 -4.23
CA LYS A 59 -20.37 -28.39 -2.87
C LYS A 59 -18.96 -27.88 -2.60
N GLN A 60 -17.93 -28.63 -2.97
CA GLN A 60 -16.54 -28.20 -2.81
C GLN A 60 -16.23 -26.94 -3.62
N GLN A 61 -16.75 -26.82 -4.85
CA GLN A 61 -16.53 -25.65 -5.70
C GLN A 61 -17.23 -24.38 -5.20
N THR A 62 -18.36 -24.52 -4.51
CA THR A 62 -19.21 -23.40 -4.05
C THR A 62 -18.93 -22.99 -2.61
N GLN A 63 -18.26 -23.83 -1.82
CA GLN A 63 -17.85 -23.51 -0.45
C GLN A 63 -16.70 -22.51 -0.42
N GLU A 64 -16.67 -21.66 0.60
CA GLU A 64 -15.52 -20.79 0.89
C GLU A 64 -14.25 -21.62 1.14
N THR A 65 -13.12 -21.10 0.70
CA THR A 65 -11.82 -21.77 0.79
C THR A 65 -11.12 -21.45 2.11
N THR A 66 -10.31 -22.39 2.60
CA THR A 66 -9.33 -22.13 3.67
C THR A 66 -8.12 -21.37 3.12
N LEU A 67 -7.26 -20.81 3.98
CA LEU A 67 -6.08 -20.06 3.49
C LEU A 67 -5.18 -20.91 2.59
N PRO A 68 -4.82 -22.18 2.92
CA PRO A 68 -4.01 -23.00 2.04
C PRO A 68 -4.69 -23.33 0.69
N GLU A 69 -5.98 -23.67 0.71
CA GLU A 69 -6.77 -23.92 -0.50
C GLU A 69 -6.85 -22.66 -1.39
N PHE A 70 -7.01 -21.48 -0.77
CA PHE A 70 -7.04 -20.19 -1.46
C PHE A 70 -5.71 -19.87 -2.14
N LEU A 71 -4.58 -20.07 -1.45
CA LEU A 71 -3.24 -19.86 -2.02
C LEU A 71 -2.97 -20.79 -3.20
N ASP A 72 -3.36 -22.07 -3.09
CA ASP A 72 -3.25 -23.03 -4.18
C ASP A 72 -4.09 -22.62 -5.40
N ALA A 73 -5.36 -22.33 -5.18
CA ALA A 73 -6.29 -21.93 -6.22
C ALA A 73 -5.85 -20.62 -6.92
N CYS A 74 -5.33 -19.64 -6.17
CA CYS A 74 -4.78 -18.42 -6.74
C CYS A 74 -3.56 -18.70 -7.62
N HIS A 75 -2.67 -19.60 -7.22
CA HIS A 75 -1.51 -19.98 -8.06
C HIS A 75 -1.96 -20.65 -9.35
N VAL A 76 -2.78 -21.70 -9.24
CA VAL A 76 -3.20 -22.56 -10.37
C VAL A 76 -4.11 -21.81 -11.35
N HIS A 77 -5.11 -21.08 -10.85
CA HIS A 77 -6.13 -20.49 -11.70
C HIS A 77 -5.78 -19.06 -12.13
N LEU A 78 -5.15 -18.27 -11.27
CA LEU A 78 -4.86 -16.86 -11.54
C LEU A 78 -3.43 -16.66 -12.05
N PHE A 79 -2.42 -16.98 -11.24
CA PHE A 79 -1.03 -16.61 -11.51
C PHE A 79 -0.46 -17.32 -12.75
N LEU A 80 -0.67 -18.64 -12.89
CA LEU A 80 -0.25 -19.39 -14.08
C LEU A 80 -0.93 -18.93 -15.38
N GLY A 81 -1.95 -18.07 -15.30
CA GLY A 81 -2.58 -17.44 -16.45
C GLY A 81 -1.80 -16.29 -17.09
N LEU A 82 -0.61 -15.95 -16.56
CA LEU A 82 0.26 -14.90 -17.08
C LEU A 82 0.64 -15.13 -18.56
N ALA A 83 0.24 -14.20 -19.44
CA ALA A 83 0.57 -14.21 -20.86
C ALA A 83 1.25 -12.90 -21.26
N ILE A 84 2.46 -12.97 -21.80
CA ILE A 84 3.25 -11.81 -22.24
C ILE A 84 3.09 -11.64 -23.74
N GLN A 85 2.92 -10.41 -24.22
CA GLN A 85 2.85 -10.11 -25.65
C GLN A 85 4.19 -10.41 -26.33
N PRO A 86 4.29 -11.38 -27.25
CA PRO A 86 5.55 -11.72 -27.90
C PRO A 86 6.06 -10.65 -28.88
N ASN A 87 5.17 -9.80 -29.43
CA ASN A 87 5.55 -8.79 -30.43
C ASN A 87 6.00 -7.47 -29.75
N PRO A 88 7.29 -7.06 -29.88
CA PRO A 88 7.79 -5.81 -29.32
C PRO A 88 7.13 -4.56 -29.91
N ASP A 89 6.68 -4.61 -31.17
CA ASP A 89 6.03 -3.47 -31.83
C ASP A 89 4.58 -3.24 -31.36
N SER A 90 4.01 -4.22 -30.66
CA SER A 90 2.71 -4.10 -30.00
C SER A 90 2.82 -3.74 -28.52
N SER A 91 4.03 -3.40 -28.04
CA SER A 91 4.32 -3.13 -26.62
C SER A 91 4.78 -1.68 -26.42
N THR A 92 4.62 -1.16 -25.19
CA THR A 92 5.04 0.21 -24.89
C THR A 92 6.56 0.36 -24.97
N LYS A 93 7.04 1.27 -25.83
CA LYS A 93 8.45 1.65 -25.90
C LYS A 93 8.73 2.83 -24.94
N GLY A 94 9.79 2.74 -24.16
CA GLY A 94 10.19 3.78 -23.21
C GLY A 94 11.34 3.33 -22.33
N ASP A 95 12.05 4.30 -21.73
CA ASP A 95 13.21 4.05 -20.87
C ASP A 95 12.86 3.03 -19.76
N PRO A 96 13.57 1.89 -19.68
CA PRO A 96 13.30 0.87 -18.69
C PRO A 96 13.65 1.33 -17.26
N ALA A 97 14.50 2.34 -17.09
CA ALA A 97 14.96 2.81 -15.80
C ALA A 97 14.98 4.34 -15.69
N ASN A 98 13.94 4.91 -15.07
CA ASN A 98 13.92 6.33 -14.72
C ASN A 98 14.71 6.56 -13.42
N ALA A 99 16.00 6.22 -13.42
CA ALA A 99 16.88 6.36 -12.25
C ALA A 99 17.57 7.73 -12.22
N ASN A 100 17.61 8.46 -13.34
CA ASN A 100 18.35 9.71 -13.44
C ASN A 100 17.87 10.75 -12.41
N LYS A 101 18.83 11.39 -11.74
CA LYS A 101 18.61 12.37 -10.65
C LYS A 101 17.92 11.82 -9.40
N LYS A 102 17.87 10.49 -9.23
CA LYS A 102 17.34 9.86 -8.01
C LYS A 102 18.47 9.48 -7.05
N LEU A 103 18.13 9.32 -5.76
CA LEU A 103 19.07 8.86 -4.75
C LEU A 103 19.47 7.41 -5.06
N ARG A 104 20.77 7.12 -5.05
CA ARG A 104 21.29 5.76 -5.28
C ARG A 104 21.91 5.17 -4.01
N PRO A 105 21.80 3.85 -3.80
CA PRO A 105 22.61 3.18 -2.80
C PRO A 105 24.08 3.16 -3.24
N ALA A 106 24.98 2.95 -2.28
CA ALA A 106 26.36 2.56 -2.57
C ALA A 106 26.45 1.08 -2.95
N LYS A 107 25.63 0.23 -2.31
CA LYS A 107 25.72 -1.24 -2.44
C LYS A 107 24.36 -1.89 -2.67
N ILE A 108 24.33 -2.91 -3.52
CA ILE A 108 23.24 -3.88 -3.66
C ILE A 108 23.78 -5.23 -3.20
N CYS A 109 23.16 -5.88 -2.22
CA CYS A 109 23.65 -7.13 -1.61
C CYS A 109 22.54 -8.19 -1.46
N GLU A 110 22.88 -9.47 -1.53
CA GLU A 110 21.92 -10.57 -1.33
C GLU A 110 21.38 -10.57 0.11
N TRP A 111 20.05 -10.64 0.26
CA TRP A 111 19.36 -10.71 1.53
C TRP A 111 19.34 -12.15 2.07
N MET A 112 20.47 -12.57 2.64
CA MET A 112 20.64 -13.93 3.17
C MET A 112 19.66 -14.30 4.30
N GLY A 113 19.18 -13.31 5.06
CA GLY A 113 18.20 -13.47 6.14
C GLY A 113 16.73 -13.62 5.67
N PHE A 114 16.42 -13.28 4.42
CA PHE A 114 15.04 -13.26 3.91
C PHE A 114 14.25 -14.55 4.16
N PRO A 115 14.79 -15.76 3.91
CA PRO A 115 14.06 -17.01 4.14
C PRO A 115 13.62 -17.19 5.59
N LEU A 116 14.53 -16.93 6.55
CA LEU A 116 14.26 -17.10 7.97
C LEU A 116 13.20 -16.10 8.45
N GLU A 117 13.32 -14.85 8.00
CA GLU A 117 12.39 -13.79 8.35
C GLU A 117 10.98 -14.03 7.77
N GLN A 118 10.87 -14.49 6.52
CA GLN A 118 9.58 -14.89 5.93
C GLN A 118 8.97 -16.12 6.62
N THR A 119 9.77 -17.13 6.94
CA THR A 119 9.31 -18.32 7.66
C THR A 119 8.75 -17.98 9.04
N ALA A 120 9.34 -17.00 9.74
CA ALA A 120 8.80 -16.54 11.02
C ALA A 120 7.38 -15.98 10.89
N ILE A 121 7.10 -15.20 9.83
CA ILE A 121 5.76 -14.68 9.55
C ILE A 121 4.75 -15.81 9.29
N TRP A 122 5.14 -16.82 8.50
CA TRP A 122 4.30 -17.99 8.27
C TRP A 122 4.05 -18.79 9.54
N THR A 123 5.04 -18.90 10.42
CA THR A 123 4.89 -19.57 11.72
C THR A 123 3.85 -18.84 12.57
N ASP A 124 3.97 -17.51 12.71
CA ASP A 124 3.02 -16.68 13.44
C ASP A 124 1.59 -16.78 12.85
N LEU A 125 1.48 -16.90 11.51
CA LEU A 125 0.20 -17.00 10.81
C LEU A 125 -0.45 -18.38 10.96
N MET A 126 0.33 -19.46 10.89
CA MET A 126 -0.14 -20.86 10.93
C MET A 126 -0.37 -21.40 12.35
N ASP A 127 0.13 -20.73 13.39
CA ASP A 127 -0.07 -21.12 14.80
C ASP A 127 -1.50 -20.86 15.30
N ILE A 128 -2.36 -20.27 14.47
CA ILE A 128 -3.70 -19.82 14.85
C ILE A 128 -4.76 -20.58 14.04
N ASP A 129 -5.84 -21.01 14.70
CA ASP A 129 -6.95 -21.78 14.08
C ASP A 129 -7.60 -21.09 12.87
N PHE A 130 -7.39 -19.79 12.70
CA PHE A 130 -7.85 -18.98 11.58
C PHE A 130 -7.53 -19.63 10.22
N VAL A 131 -6.35 -20.23 10.05
CA VAL A 131 -5.94 -20.80 8.75
C VAL A 131 -6.75 -22.04 8.33
N THR A 132 -7.40 -22.69 9.30
CA THR A 132 -8.29 -23.84 9.06
C THR A 132 -9.74 -23.43 8.79
N GLN A 133 -10.09 -22.18 9.07
CA GLN A 133 -11.42 -21.64 8.84
C GLN A 133 -11.57 -21.25 7.37
N ARG A 134 -12.80 -21.39 6.86
CA ARG A 134 -13.16 -21.07 5.49
C ARG A 134 -13.69 -19.64 5.45
N HIS A 135 -12.88 -18.71 4.96
CA HIS A 135 -13.17 -17.26 4.94
C HIS A 135 -13.01 -16.63 3.56
N PHE A 136 -12.46 -17.37 2.60
CA PHE A 136 -11.98 -16.82 1.34
C PHE A 136 -12.84 -17.25 0.16
N SER A 137 -12.71 -16.50 -0.93
CA SER A 137 -13.43 -16.73 -2.18
C SER A 137 -13.54 -18.21 -2.57
N PRO A 138 -14.74 -18.70 -2.92
CA PRO A 138 -14.93 -20.07 -3.42
C PRO A 138 -14.12 -20.37 -4.68
N LEU A 139 -13.77 -21.65 -4.87
CA LEU A 139 -12.93 -22.10 -5.99
C LEU A 139 -13.52 -21.71 -7.36
N ILE A 140 -14.83 -21.84 -7.54
CA ILE A 140 -15.52 -21.48 -8.80
C ILE A 140 -15.35 -20.00 -9.17
N VAL A 141 -15.26 -19.11 -8.18
CA VAL A 141 -15.04 -17.67 -8.39
C VAL A 141 -13.61 -17.43 -8.84
N LEU A 142 -12.63 -18.11 -8.22
CA LEU A 142 -11.22 -18.00 -8.59
C LEU A 142 -10.96 -18.54 -10.00
N GLU A 143 -11.57 -19.66 -10.36
CA GLU A 143 -11.53 -20.22 -11.73
C GLU A 143 -12.09 -19.24 -12.76
N ARG A 144 -13.25 -18.63 -12.47
CA ARG A 144 -13.86 -17.63 -13.36
C ARG A 144 -12.96 -16.41 -13.53
N ASN A 145 -12.44 -15.87 -12.45
CA ASN A 145 -11.54 -14.72 -12.50
C ASN A 145 -10.25 -15.06 -13.27
N GLY A 146 -9.75 -16.29 -13.14
CA GLY A 146 -8.63 -16.79 -13.92
C GLY A 146 -8.90 -16.80 -15.43
N LYS A 147 -10.12 -17.17 -15.84
CA LYS A 147 -10.53 -17.10 -17.26
C LYS A 147 -10.58 -15.68 -17.79
N GLU A 148 -10.95 -14.70 -16.96
CA GLU A 148 -10.98 -13.28 -17.34
C GLU A 148 -9.56 -12.71 -17.47
N VAL A 149 -8.68 -12.99 -16.50
CA VAL A 149 -7.28 -12.52 -16.52
C VAL A 149 -6.53 -13.05 -17.74
N ARG A 150 -6.74 -14.32 -18.12
CA ARG A 150 -6.08 -14.96 -19.29
C ARG A 150 -6.45 -14.36 -20.64
N GLN A 151 -7.51 -13.55 -20.73
CA GLN A 151 -7.93 -12.93 -22.00
C GLN A 151 -7.02 -11.77 -22.41
N LYS A 152 -6.24 -11.21 -21.48
CA LYS A 152 -5.43 -10.02 -21.72
C LYS A 152 -3.94 -10.35 -21.63
N MET A 153 -3.19 -10.03 -22.68
CA MET A 153 -1.74 -10.15 -22.69
C MET A 153 -1.07 -8.90 -22.10
N LEU A 154 0.06 -9.08 -21.44
CA LEU A 154 0.87 -7.97 -20.93
C LEU A 154 1.63 -7.29 -22.06
N SER A 155 1.28 -6.04 -22.35
CA SER A 155 1.95 -5.20 -23.37
C SER A 155 2.46 -3.86 -22.82
N SER A 156 2.17 -3.56 -21.55
CA SER A 156 2.49 -2.29 -20.88
C SER A 156 2.56 -2.46 -19.36
N GLU A 157 3.13 -1.46 -18.67
CA GLU A 157 3.07 -1.39 -17.19
C GLU A 157 1.64 -1.29 -16.66
N LEU A 158 0.73 -0.66 -17.41
CA LEU A 158 -0.68 -0.59 -17.04
C LEU A 158 -1.34 -1.97 -17.09
N ASP A 159 -1.02 -2.78 -18.10
CA ASP A 159 -1.52 -4.15 -18.17
C ASP A 159 -0.96 -5.01 -17.04
N LEU A 160 0.33 -4.83 -16.71
CA LEU A 160 0.95 -5.49 -15.56
C LEU A 160 0.26 -5.08 -14.25
N GLY A 161 0.02 -3.79 -14.05
CA GLY A 161 -0.71 -3.30 -12.87
C GLY A 161 -2.13 -3.86 -12.78
N HIS A 162 -2.83 -4.04 -13.90
CA HIS A 162 -4.13 -4.73 -13.91
C HIS A 162 -4.03 -6.20 -13.52
N PHE A 163 -3.04 -6.92 -14.07
CA PHE A 163 -2.78 -8.32 -13.73
C PHE A 163 -2.44 -8.48 -12.24
N GLU A 164 -1.50 -7.70 -11.73
CA GLU A 164 -1.08 -7.73 -10.33
C GLU A 164 -2.24 -7.38 -9.40
N ARG A 165 -3.07 -6.39 -9.77
CA ARG A 165 -4.24 -6.02 -8.98
C ARG A 165 -5.25 -7.15 -8.85
N SER A 166 -5.55 -7.83 -9.95
CA SER A 166 -6.56 -8.91 -9.99
C SER A 166 -6.06 -10.23 -9.38
N THR A 167 -4.76 -10.52 -9.49
CA THR A 167 -4.19 -11.80 -9.09
C THR A 167 -3.54 -11.79 -7.71
N ILE A 168 -2.97 -10.64 -7.29
CA ILE A 168 -2.20 -10.51 -6.06
C ILE A 168 -2.78 -9.42 -5.15
N GLU A 169 -2.79 -8.14 -5.55
CA GLU A 169 -3.10 -7.02 -4.64
C GLU A 169 -4.47 -7.18 -3.94
N PHE A 170 -5.52 -7.45 -4.73
CA PHE A 170 -6.87 -7.66 -4.21
C PHE A 170 -6.95 -8.88 -3.29
N ARG A 171 -6.18 -9.93 -3.59
CA ARG A 171 -6.16 -11.19 -2.82
C ARG A 171 -5.43 -11.02 -1.49
N VAL A 172 -4.34 -10.25 -1.48
CA VAL A 172 -3.65 -9.86 -0.25
C VAL A 172 -4.57 -9.01 0.62
N ALA A 173 -5.26 -8.01 0.05
CA ALA A 173 -6.23 -7.19 0.78
C ALA A 173 -7.39 -8.03 1.34
N GLU A 174 -7.94 -8.97 0.56
CA GLU A 174 -8.96 -9.93 0.99
C GLU A 174 -8.49 -10.72 2.21
N VAL A 175 -7.25 -11.24 2.19
CA VAL A 175 -6.67 -11.96 3.33
C VAL A 175 -6.51 -11.05 4.54
N ILE A 176 -5.91 -9.88 4.38
CA ILE A 176 -5.63 -8.97 5.50
C ILE A 176 -6.90 -8.47 6.16
N LYS A 177 -7.96 -8.19 5.38
CA LYS A 177 -9.27 -7.83 5.90
C LYS A 177 -9.84 -8.90 6.82
N GLN A 178 -9.70 -10.17 6.47
CA GLN A 178 -10.12 -11.28 7.32
C GLN A 178 -9.21 -11.45 8.55
N LEU A 179 -7.89 -11.27 8.39
CA LEU A 179 -6.96 -11.28 9.52
C LEU A 179 -7.27 -10.16 10.53
N PHE A 180 -7.69 -8.98 10.07
CA PHE A 180 -8.09 -7.86 10.93
C PHE A 180 -9.31 -8.19 11.79
N ALA A 181 -10.20 -9.08 11.34
CA ALA A 181 -11.36 -9.52 12.12
C ALA A 181 -10.94 -10.29 13.39
N SER A 182 -9.77 -10.92 13.40
CA SER A 182 -9.21 -11.60 14.57
C SER A 182 -8.40 -10.62 15.46
N PRO A 183 -8.79 -10.41 16.73
CA PRO A 183 -8.07 -9.50 17.63
C PRO A 183 -6.61 -9.90 17.88
N GLN A 184 -6.31 -11.20 17.92
CA GLN A 184 -4.96 -11.73 18.15
C GLN A 184 -4.04 -11.39 16.97
N LEU A 185 -4.47 -11.70 15.74
CA LEU A 185 -3.72 -11.40 14.51
C LEU A 185 -3.54 -9.90 14.29
N ARG A 186 -4.57 -9.10 14.62
CA ARG A 186 -4.49 -7.65 14.60
C ARG A 186 -3.33 -7.12 15.44
N GLN A 187 -3.15 -7.66 16.65
CA GLN A 187 -2.06 -7.24 17.54
C GLN A 187 -0.69 -7.74 17.06
N VAL A 188 -0.61 -9.00 16.62
CA VAL A 188 0.65 -9.62 16.14
C VAL A 188 1.21 -8.87 14.92
N PHE A 189 0.34 -8.56 13.94
CA PHE A 189 0.75 -7.93 12.68
C PHE A 189 0.51 -6.42 12.63
N ARG A 190 0.08 -5.79 13.74
CA ARG A 190 -0.22 -4.35 13.83
C ARG A 190 -1.16 -3.85 12.73
N LEU A 191 -2.21 -4.62 12.45
CA LEU A 191 -3.19 -4.29 11.41
C LEU A 191 -4.08 -3.13 11.88
N ASN A 192 -4.14 -2.04 11.11
CA ASN A 192 -4.94 -0.85 11.44
C ASN A 192 -6.34 -0.88 10.79
N GLY A 193 -6.56 -1.79 9.86
CA GLY A 193 -7.82 -1.98 9.16
C GLY A 193 -7.65 -2.87 7.94
N ASP A 194 -7.60 -2.25 6.77
CA ASP A 194 -7.40 -2.93 5.48
C ASP A 194 -6.03 -2.53 4.90
N VAL A 195 -5.62 -3.17 3.81
CA VAL A 195 -4.46 -2.75 3.03
C VAL A 195 -4.88 -2.26 1.65
N THR A 196 -4.37 -1.09 1.26
CA THR A 196 -4.62 -0.53 -0.07
C THR A 196 -3.34 -0.34 -0.87
N PHE A 197 -3.42 -0.64 -2.16
CA PHE A 197 -2.36 -0.43 -3.14
C PHE A 197 -2.75 0.79 -3.98
N GLU A 198 -2.06 1.91 -3.77
CA GLU A 198 -2.44 3.21 -4.34
C GLU A 198 -1.32 3.79 -5.21
N ASN A 199 -1.70 4.41 -6.33
CA ASN A 199 -0.80 5.19 -7.16
C ASN A 199 -0.98 6.69 -6.90
N HIS A 200 0.10 7.40 -6.62
CA HIS A 200 0.10 8.82 -6.23
C HIS A 200 0.16 9.82 -7.38
N ALA A 201 -0.03 9.38 -8.62
CA ALA A 201 -0.04 10.26 -9.79
C ALA A 201 -0.97 11.48 -9.63
N ASN A 202 -2.07 11.32 -8.87
CA ASN A 202 -3.11 12.34 -8.67
C ASN A 202 -3.24 12.84 -7.21
N THR A 203 -2.36 12.44 -6.29
CA THR A 203 -2.47 12.81 -4.87
C THR A 203 -1.81 14.16 -4.62
N LEU A 204 -2.52 15.20 -4.18
CA LEU A 204 -2.00 16.58 -4.12
C LEU A 204 -1.80 17.21 -5.52
N THR A 205 -2.73 17.03 -6.47
CA THR A 205 -2.73 17.71 -7.78
C THR A 205 -3.90 18.69 -7.91
N ASP A 206 -3.71 19.81 -8.60
CA ASP A 206 -4.80 20.78 -8.80
C ASP A 206 -5.86 20.22 -9.77
N GLU A 207 -7.04 19.87 -9.25
CA GLU A 207 -8.16 19.34 -10.04
C GLU A 207 -8.71 20.36 -11.06
N SER A 208 -8.46 21.66 -10.84
CA SER A 208 -8.86 22.75 -11.75
C SER A 208 -8.28 22.56 -13.16
N ASN A 209 -7.03 22.10 -13.27
CA ASN A 209 -6.35 21.84 -14.54
C ASN A 209 -6.92 20.63 -15.30
N ILE A 210 -7.62 19.72 -14.61
CA ILE A 210 -8.28 18.56 -15.24
C ILE A 210 -9.60 18.99 -15.88
N VAL A 211 -10.33 19.88 -15.21
CA VAL A 211 -11.61 20.42 -15.71
C VAL A 211 -11.40 21.39 -16.87
N ASP A 212 -10.36 22.23 -16.80
CA ASP A 212 -10.01 23.14 -17.91
C ASP A 212 -9.55 22.37 -19.17
N ASN A 213 -8.88 21.23 -19.01
CA ASN A 213 -8.54 20.33 -20.12
C ASN A 213 -9.78 19.65 -20.72
N MET A 214 -10.77 19.26 -19.91
CA MET A 214 -12.04 18.70 -20.40
C MET A 214 -12.91 19.74 -21.13
N GLY A 215 -12.86 21.01 -20.71
CA GLY A 215 -13.55 22.12 -21.39
C GLY A 215 -12.95 22.49 -22.76
N SER A 216 -11.73 22.03 -23.06
CA SER A 216 -11.03 22.27 -24.33
C SER A 216 -11.22 21.16 -25.37
N LEU A 217 -11.99 20.11 -25.08
CA LEU A 217 -12.35 19.06 -26.03
C LEU A 217 -13.41 19.58 -27.03
N SER A 218 -12.98 20.42 -27.95
CA SER A 218 -13.73 20.70 -29.17
C SER A 218 -13.72 19.45 -30.05
N LEU A 219 -14.90 18.98 -30.45
CA LEU A 219 -15.12 17.88 -31.40
C LEU A 219 -14.77 18.29 -32.84
N ALA A 220 -13.54 18.75 -33.05
CA ALA A 220 -12.93 18.85 -34.36
C ALA A 220 -11.82 17.80 -34.46
N GLN A 221 -11.99 16.90 -35.42
CA GLN A 221 -11.13 15.77 -35.72
C GLN A 221 -9.73 16.26 -36.13
N GLU A 222 -8.80 16.38 -35.17
CA GLU A 222 -7.40 16.68 -35.44
C GLU A 222 -6.50 15.45 -35.29
N GLN A 223 -5.63 15.30 -36.28
CA GLN A 223 -4.70 14.20 -36.51
C GLN A 223 -3.73 13.95 -35.34
N PRO A 224 -3.19 12.73 -35.21
CA PRO A 224 -2.33 12.34 -34.09
C PRO A 224 -1.11 13.26 -33.99
N ARG A 225 -0.96 13.88 -32.81
CA ARG A 225 0.15 14.73 -32.41
C ARG A 225 1.48 13.97 -32.59
N ARG A 226 2.18 14.27 -33.68
CA ARG A 226 3.57 13.85 -33.93
C ARG A 226 4.47 14.52 -32.89
N SER A 227 5.37 13.73 -32.30
CA SER A 227 6.34 14.19 -31.30
C SER A 227 7.32 15.22 -31.89
N GLY A 228 7.65 16.26 -31.12
CA GLY A 228 8.55 17.35 -31.49
C GLY A 228 10.01 16.94 -31.77
N ARG A 229 10.34 15.65 -31.69
CA ARG A 229 11.69 15.11 -31.96
C ARG A 229 11.97 14.93 -33.47
N LEU A 230 10.92 14.83 -34.30
CA LEU A 230 11.04 14.73 -35.77
C LEU A 230 11.14 16.08 -36.47
N ALA A 231 10.69 17.18 -35.83
CA ALA A 231 10.83 18.53 -36.37
C ALA A 231 12.27 19.07 -36.29
N ALA A 232 13.07 18.58 -35.33
CA ALA A 232 14.46 19.01 -35.15
C ALA A 232 15.46 18.37 -36.14
N LYS A 233 15.05 17.38 -36.94
CA LYS A 233 15.92 16.71 -37.93
C LYS A 233 15.72 17.18 -39.38
N GLN A 234 14.80 18.12 -39.65
CA GLN A 234 14.55 18.63 -41.01
C GLN A 234 15.10 20.04 -41.28
N SER A 235 15.74 20.70 -40.32
CA SER A 235 16.30 22.05 -40.51
C SER A 235 17.72 22.10 -41.12
N HIS A 236 18.31 20.96 -41.50
CA HIS A 236 19.56 20.91 -42.26
C HIS A 236 19.31 20.65 -43.75
N ARG A 237 18.69 21.60 -44.45
CA ARG A 237 18.88 21.87 -45.88
C ARG A 237 18.17 23.17 -46.24
N PHE A 238 18.87 24.00 -47.03
CA PHE A 238 18.53 25.34 -47.54
C PHE A 238 18.99 26.54 -46.69
N GLN A 239 20.19 27.01 -47.02
CA GLN A 239 20.66 28.37 -46.80
C GLN A 239 20.09 29.31 -47.88
N LEU A 240 19.67 30.51 -47.50
CA LEU A 240 19.87 31.82 -48.16
C LEU A 240 19.24 32.94 -47.27
N PRO A 241 19.70 34.22 -47.32
CA PRO A 241 19.73 35.10 -46.14
C PRO A 241 18.89 36.41 -46.18
N LEU A 242 18.61 36.92 -44.95
CA LEU A 242 18.30 38.31 -44.50
C LEU A 242 16.83 38.84 -44.54
N PRO A 243 16.46 39.87 -43.72
CA PRO A 243 17.12 40.46 -42.55
C PRO A 243 16.25 40.59 -41.27
N ALA A 244 16.94 40.98 -40.20
CA ALA A 244 16.50 41.12 -38.82
C ALA A 244 15.40 42.16 -38.56
N GLN A 245 14.49 41.84 -37.62
CA GLN A 245 14.06 42.79 -36.60
C GLN A 245 13.90 42.09 -35.24
N SER A 246 14.76 42.53 -34.32
CA SER A 246 14.84 42.18 -32.91
C SER A 246 13.70 42.82 -32.12
N VAL A 247 12.96 42.03 -31.34
CA VAL A 247 12.35 42.51 -30.10
C VAL A 247 12.80 41.59 -28.98
N VAL A 248 13.78 42.08 -28.22
CA VAL A 248 14.30 41.49 -26.99
C VAL A 248 13.17 41.51 -25.96
N LYS A 249 12.74 40.33 -25.49
CA LYS A 249 12.10 40.18 -24.19
C LYS A 249 13.05 39.37 -23.32
N ASP A 250 13.65 40.07 -22.36
CA ASP A 250 14.46 39.52 -21.28
C ASP A 250 13.79 38.28 -20.67
N LYS A 251 14.49 37.14 -20.73
CA LYS A 251 14.19 35.97 -19.90
C LYS A 251 15.09 36.07 -18.67
N GLY A 252 14.52 36.45 -17.54
CA GLY A 252 15.13 36.19 -16.23
C GLY A 252 15.35 34.68 -16.02
N PRO A 253 16.24 34.30 -15.08
CA PRO A 253 16.62 32.91 -14.90
C PRO A 253 15.40 32.08 -14.53
N ALA A 254 15.10 31.09 -15.36
CA ALA A 254 14.05 30.11 -15.08
C ALA A 254 14.42 29.38 -13.78
N LEU A 255 13.70 29.69 -12.70
CA LEU A 255 13.59 28.78 -11.56
C LEU A 255 13.06 27.46 -12.11
N GLN A 256 13.95 26.49 -12.22
CA GLN A 256 13.61 25.13 -12.61
C GLN A 256 12.71 24.57 -11.51
N VAL A 257 11.40 24.54 -11.79
CA VAL A 257 10.44 23.82 -10.97
C VAL A 257 10.87 22.35 -11.02
N PRO A 258 11.23 21.71 -9.89
CA PRO A 258 11.51 20.29 -9.90
C PRO A 258 10.27 19.58 -10.41
N SER A 259 10.41 18.85 -11.52
CA SER A 259 9.34 18.04 -12.07
C SER A 259 8.96 17.01 -11.02
N ARG A 260 7.76 17.14 -10.46
CA ARG A 260 7.13 16.15 -9.59
C ARG A 260 7.43 14.72 -10.08
N PRO A 261 7.74 13.75 -9.21
CA PRO A 261 7.83 12.36 -9.61
C PRO A 261 6.48 11.96 -10.23
N ARG A 262 6.41 11.89 -11.56
CA ARG A 262 5.18 11.51 -12.27
C ARG A 262 5.14 9.99 -12.42
N ALA A 263 4.00 9.44 -12.01
CA ALA A 263 3.22 8.34 -12.60
C ALA A 263 3.51 6.85 -12.32
N ASP A 264 4.67 6.43 -11.79
CA ASP A 264 4.93 4.97 -11.64
C ASP A 264 4.91 4.44 -10.19
N GLN A 265 4.65 5.30 -9.20
CA GLN A 265 4.73 4.94 -7.78
C GLN A 265 3.49 4.19 -7.31
N PHE A 266 3.64 2.91 -6.95
CA PHE A 266 2.65 2.19 -6.16
C PHE A 266 3.13 2.11 -4.71
N CYS A 267 2.32 2.58 -3.76
CA CYS A 267 2.60 2.43 -2.33
C CYS A 267 1.51 1.56 -1.70
N VAL A 268 1.93 0.71 -0.78
CA VAL A 268 1.05 -0.15 0.01
C VAL A 268 0.83 0.49 1.36
N TYR A 269 -0.44 0.65 1.75
CA TYR A 269 -0.84 1.37 2.95
C TYR A 269 -1.52 0.45 3.97
N ASN A 270 -1.15 0.60 5.24
CA ASN A 270 -1.97 0.15 6.37
C ASN A 270 -3.08 1.17 6.58
N LYS A 271 -4.25 0.91 5.99
CA LYS A 271 -5.38 1.82 6.00
C LYS A 271 -6.16 1.68 7.30
N GLY A 272 -5.95 2.63 8.19
CA GLY A 272 -6.75 2.81 9.38
C GLY A 272 -8.08 3.50 9.07
N PRO A 273 -8.87 3.82 10.10
CA PRO A 273 -10.08 4.59 9.93
C PRO A 273 -9.78 5.95 9.27
N GLU A 274 -8.85 6.72 9.81
CA GLU A 274 -8.60 8.12 9.38
C GLU A 274 -7.28 8.27 8.63
N GLU A 275 -6.26 7.51 9.02
CA GLU A 275 -4.90 7.60 8.49
C GLU A 275 -4.59 6.46 7.51
N LYS A 276 -3.68 6.72 6.57
CA LYS A 276 -3.12 5.71 5.67
C LYS A 276 -1.60 5.67 5.85
N VAL A 277 -1.13 4.78 6.71
CA VAL A 277 0.30 4.68 7.01
C VAL A 277 1.00 3.87 5.91
N PRO A 278 2.02 4.42 5.21
CA PRO A 278 2.73 3.68 4.18
C PRO A 278 3.56 2.55 4.78
N ALA A 279 3.51 1.37 4.16
CA ALA A 279 4.19 0.16 4.62
C ALA A 279 5.41 -0.17 3.73
N PHE A 280 5.24 -0.15 2.41
CA PHE A 280 6.32 -0.41 1.44
C PHE A 280 5.97 0.10 0.04
N ILE A 281 6.99 0.21 -0.82
CA ILE A 281 6.85 0.63 -2.23
C ILE A 281 6.85 -0.56 -3.17
N VAL A 282 6.08 -0.46 -4.25
CA VAL A 282 6.07 -1.39 -5.38
C VAL A 282 6.43 -0.63 -6.65
N GLU A 283 7.42 -1.13 -7.38
CA GLU A 283 7.81 -0.62 -8.69
C GLU A 283 7.48 -1.68 -9.75
N TYR A 284 6.56 -1.35 -10.66
CA TYR A 284 6.20 -2.22 -11.78
C TYR A 284 7.08 -1.92 -12.99
N LYS A 285 7.68 -2.97 -13.56
CA LYS A 285 8.38 -2.90 -14.85
C LYS A 285 7.81 -3.95 -15.79
N ALA A 286 7.32 -3.51 -16.94
CA ALA A 286 6.74 -4.44 -17.89
C ALA A 286 7.78 -5.52 -18.31
N PRO A 287 7.40 -6.79 -18.46
CA PRO A 287 8.35 -7.88 -18.73
C PRO A 287 9.17 -7.68 -20.03
N HIS A 288 8.65 -6.94 -21.01
CA HIS A 288 9.40 -6.60 -22.23
C HIS A 288 10.49 -5.54 -22.01
N LYS A 289 10.37 -4.70 -20.97
CA LYS A 289 11.39 -3.70 -20.59
C LYS A 289 12.44 -4.27 -19.64
N LEU A 290 12.05 -5.21 -18.79
CA LEU A 290 12.94 -5.93 -17.88
C LEU A 290 12.63 -7.43 -17.93
N LYS A 291 13.29 -8.14 -18.85
CA LYS A 291 13.12 -9.59 -19.04
C LYS A 291 13.72 -10.36 -17.88
N LEU A 292 13.15 -11.54 -17.58
CA LEU A 292 13.70 -12.46 -16.58
C LEU A 292 15.17 -12.81 -16.85
N ALA A 293 15.57 -12.96 -18.11
CA ALA A 293 16.96 -13.21 -18.50
C ALA A 293 17.91 -12.08 -18.09
N HIS A 294 17.49 -10.81 -18.25
CA HIS A 294 18.29 -9.65 -17.84
C HIS A 294 18.45 -9.59 -16.32
N ILE A 295 17.38 -9.90 -15.57
CA ILE A 295 17.44 -9.99 -14.10
C ILE A 295 18.43 -11.08 -13.68
N LYS A 296 18.35 -12.27 -14.28
CA LYS A 296 19.24 -13.39 -13.95
C LYS A 296 20.71 -13.09 -14.28
N ALA A 297 20.99 -12.41 -15.38
CA ALA A 297 22.35 -12.05 -15.76
C ALA A 297 22.91 -10.88 -14.95
N GLY A 298 22.06 -9.90 -14.59
CA GLY A 298 22.48 -8.65 -13.96
C GLY A 298 22.42 -8.62 -12.44
N LEU A 299 21.53 -9.39 -11.81
CA LEU A 299 21.30 -9.31 -10.36
C LEU A 299 22.35 -10.10 -9.58
N MET A 300 23.23 -9.36 -8.91
CA MET A 300 24.29 -9.88 -8.04
C MET A 300 24.70 -8.83 -7.01
N ASP A 301 25.53 -9.22 -6.05
CA ASP A 301 26.22 -8.28 -5.18
C ASP A 301 27.04 -7.29 -6.02
N MET A 302 26.83 -5.99 -5.83
CA MET A 302 27.50 -4.96 -6.61
C MET A 302 27.67 -3.64 -5.85
N GLU A 303 28.82 -3.01 -6.08
CA GLU A 303 29.12 -1.64 -5.69
C GLU A 303 28.74 -0.70 -6.84
N LEU A 304 27.87 0.27 -6.58
CA LEU A 304 27.26 1.07 -7.66
C LEU A 304 28.25 2.02 -8.33
N ASP A 305 29.30 2.45 -7.64
CA ASP A 305 30.35 3.28 -8.23
C ASP A 305 31.02 2.59 -9.43
N GLU A 306 31.11 1.26 -9.41
CA GLU A 306 31.70 0.47 -10.49
C GLU A 306 30.74 0.23 -11.67
N VAL A 307 29.42 0.36 -11.43
CA VAL A 307 28.34 0.01 -12.36
C VAL A 307 27.79 1.25 -13.08
N VAL A 308 27.72 2.39 -12.39
CA VAL A 308 27.15 3.65 -12.92
C VAL A 308 27.97 4.19 -14.09
N HIS A 309 29.29 3.98 -14.08
CA HIS A 309 30.17 4.43 -15.14
C HIS A 309 30.07 3.52 -16.38
N TYR A 310 29.86 4.13 -17.54
CA TYR A 310 29.96 3.45 -18.82
C TYR A 310 31.42 3.10 -19.13
N ARG A 311 31.65 1.92 -19.70
CA ARG A 311 32.96 1.50 -20.21
C ARG A 311 32.88 1.36 -21.72
N GLU A 312 33.91 1.79 -22.45
CA GLU A 312 33.94 1.73 -23.94
C GLU A 312 33.79 0.30 -24.50
N VAL A 313 34.11 -0.72 -23.68
CA VAL A 313 33.88 -2.13 -24.00
C VAL A 313 33.09 -2.74 -22.85
N GLU A 314 31.81 -3.01 -23.08
CA GLU A 314 30.92 -3.65 -22.11
C GLU A 314 30.48 -5.03 -22.56
N THR A 315 30.46 -5.95 -21.60
CA THR A 315 29.82 -7.24 -21.81
C THR A 315 28.30 -7.08 -21.66
N PRO A 316 27.48 -7.94 -22.29
CA PRO A 316 26.04 -7.95 -22.06
C PRO A 316 25.66 -8.09 -20.57
N GLU A 317 26.51 -8.75 -19.77
CA GLU A 317 26.34 -8.86 -18.32
C GLU A 317 26.50 -7.51 -17.62
N ASP A 318 27.52 -6.72 -17.97
CA ASP A 318 27.71 -5.37 -17.40
C ASP A 318 26.53 -4.45 -17.70
N THR A 319 26.02 -4.56 -18.93
CA THR A 319 24.82 -3.85 -19.37
C THR A 319 23.57 -4.28 -18.59
N CYS A 320 23.38 -5.59 -18.36
CA CYS A 320 22.29 -6.11 -17.52
C CYS A 320 22.44 -5.70 -16.06
N ARG A 321 23.66 -5.70 -15.51
CA ARG A 321 23.95 -5.23 -14.14
C ARG A 321 23.53 -3.77 -13.98
N ARG A 322 23.90 -2.90 -14.94
CA ARG A 322 23.48 -1.51 -14.92
C ARG A 322 21.97 -1.32 -15.02
N LEU A 323 21.32 -2.10 -15.89
CA LEU A 323 19.86 -2.07 -16.02
C LEU A 323 19.17 -2.41 -14.69
N VAL A 324 19.54 -3.55 -14.09
CA VAL A 324 18.96 -4.00 -12.82
C VAL A 324 19.27 -3.01 -11.69
N ALA A 325 20.50 -2.50 -11.62
CA ALA A 325 20.90 -1.49 -10.64
C ALA A 325 20.09 -0.20 -10.77
N ALA A 326 19.83 0.26 -12.00
CA ALA A 326 19.04 1.46 -12.24
C ALA A 326 17.56 1.25 -11.82
N VAL A 327 16.98 0.08 -12.11
CA VAL A 327 15.61 -0.25 -11.67
C VAL A 327 15.51 -0.35 -10.15
N ILE A 328 16.46 -1.01 -9.49
CA ILE A 328 16.53 -1.08 -8.01
C ILE A 328 16.72 0.31 -7.41
N THR A 329 17.57 1.14 -8.01
CA THR A 329 17.81 2.54 -7.60
C THR A 329 16.53 3.37 -7.65
N GLN A 330 15.70 3.18 -8.68
CA GLN A 330 14.41 3.83 -8.78
C GLN A 330 13.50 3.48 -7.58
N ALA A 331 13.34 2.19 -7.25
CA ALA A 331 12.55 1.77 -6.09
C ALA A 331 13.17 2.25 -4.76
N PHE A 332 14.50 2.12 -4.64
CA PHE A 332 15.27 2.54 -3.47
C PHE A 332 15.10 4.02 -3.15
N SER A 333 15.17 4.90 -4.15
CA SER A 333 14.99 6.34 -3.93
C SER A 333 13.61 6.65 -3.33
N TYR A 334 12.57 5.91 -3.72
CA TYR A 334 11.25 6.05 -3.14
C TYR A 334 11.17 5.50 -1.71
N MET A 335 11.84 4.38 -1.43
CA MET A 335 11.96 3.86 -0.06
C MET A 335 12.62 4.87 0.88
N ILE A 336 13.70 5.53 0.45
CA ILE A 336 14.38 6.58 1.24
C ILE A 336 13.47 7.79 1.46
N ASN A 337 12.85 8.33 0.41
CA ASN A 337 11.97 9.49 0.50
C ASN A 337 10.71 9.21 1.34
N GLY A 338 10.18 7.98 1.26
CA GLY A 338 9.08 7.50 2.08
C GLY A 338 9.47 7.14 3.52
N GLY A 339 10.76 6.91 3.80
CA GLY A 339 11.23 6.45 5.11
C GLY A 339 10.82 5.01 5.39
N LEU A 340 10.83 4.18 4.35
CA LEU A 340 10.32 2.81 4.35
C LEU A 340 11.49 1.82 4.34
N GLU A 341 11.36 0.76 5.15
CA GLU A 341 12.36 -0.31 5.20
C GLU A 341 12.27 -1.25 4.01
N TYR A 342 11.06 -1.46 3.50
CA TYR A 342 10.77 -2.50 2.53
C TYR A 342 10.22 -1.93 1.22
N GLY A 343 10.44 -2.68 0.15
CA GLY A 343 9.84 -2.45 -1.16
C GLY A 343 10.07 -3.66 -2.05
N TYR A 344 9.47 -3.70 -3.24
CA TYR A 344 9.85 -4.68 -4.25
C TYR A 344 9.67 -4.16 -5.68
N VAL A 345 10.42 -4.75 -6.59
CA VAL A 345 10.24 -4.58 -8.03
C VAL A 345 9.52 -5.80 -8.58
N CYS A 346 8.50 -5.61 -9.40
CA CYS A 346 7.72 -6.69 -10.01
C CYS A 346 7.67 -6.57 -11.54
N THR A 347 7.90 -7.69 -12.22
CA THR A 347 7.73 -7.84 -13.67
C THR A 347 6.59 -8.78 -14.07
N GLY A 348 5.82 -9.26 -13.10
CA GLY A 348 4.85 -10.35 -13.23
C GLY A 348 5.51 -11.73 -13.17
N GLU A 349 6.64 -11.91 -13.86
CA GLU A 349 7.42 -13.16 -13.79
C GLU A 349 8.34 -13.25 -12.57
N ALA A 350 8.95 -12.12 -12.19
CA ALA A 350 9.92 -12.04 -11.11
C ALA A 350 9.55 -10.95 -10.09
N PHE A 351 9.86 -11.24 -8.83
CA PHE A 351 9.73 -10.33 -7.70
C PHE A 351 11.10 -10.15 -7.05
N ILE A 352 11.61 -8.92 -7.07
CA ILE A 352 12.86 -8.54 -6.40
C ILE A 352 12.47 -7.81 -5.11
N PHE A 353 12.46 -8.53 -3.99
CA PHE A 353 12.16 -7.96 -2.67
C PHE A 353 13.37 -7.21 -2.14
N LEU A 354 13.13 -6.00 -1.64
CA LEU A 354 14.16 -5.07 -1.20
C LEU A 354 14.03 -4.75 0.29
N ARG A 355 15.18 -4.55 0.95
CA ARG A 355 15.27 -4.04 2.32
C ARG A 355 16.40 -3.03 2.46
N VAL A 356 16.12 -1.89 3.07
CA VAL A 356 17.12 -0.89 3.45
C VAL A 356 17.22 -0.86 4.97
N PRO A 357 18.35 -1.24 5.59
CA PRO A 357 18.52 -1.20 7.04
C PRO A 357 18.37 0.21 7.61
N HIS A 358 18.04 0.28 8.90
CA HIS A 358 17.95 1.56 9.61
C HIS A 358 19.32 2.26 9.74
N ASP A 359 20.37 1.50 10.09
CA ASP A 359 21.67 2.06 10.46
C ASP A 359 22.58 2.31 9.25
N ASP A 360 22.31 1.63 8.14
CA ASP A 360 23.02 1.79 6.88
C ASP A 360 22.04 2.03 5.72
N PRO A 361 21.68 3.31 5.45
CA PRO A 361 20.81 3.63 4.32
C PRO A 361 21.52 3.48 2.98
N SER A 362 22.85 3.28 2.95
CA SER A 362 23.64 3.19 1.71
C SER A 362 23.67 1.80 1.10
N THR A 363 23.15 0.80 1.81
CA THR A 363 23.05 -0.58 1.31
C THR A 363 21.60 -0.98 1.14
N VAL A 364 21.26 -1.53 -0.02
CA VAL A 364 19.98 -2.20 -0.26
C VAL A 364 20.18 -3.71 -0.39
N TYR A 365 19.43 -4.47 0.39
CA TYR A 365 19.43 -5.92 0.32
C TYR A 365 18.33 -6.39 -0.64
N TYR A 366 18.63 -7.40 -1.46
CA TYR A 366 17.68 -7.96 -2.42
C TYR A 366 17.43 -9.45 -2.22
N TYR A 367 16.21 -9.91 -2.52
CA TYR A 367 15.88 -11.33 -2.67
C TYR A 367 15.05 -11.54 -3.94
N LEU A 368 15.48 -12.47 -4.79
CA LEU A 368 14.79 -12.80 -6.04
C LEU A 368 13.86 -14.00 -5.86
N SER A 369 12.57 -13.78 -6.11
CA SER A 369 11.55 -14.82 -6.23
C SER A 369 11.08 -14.93 -7.67
N VAL A 370 10.97 -16.15 -8.19
CA VAL A 370 10.43 -16.44 -9.53
C VAL A 370 9.37 -17.52 -9.36
N PRO A 371 8.12 -17.17 -9.01
CA PRO A 371 7.13 -18.13 -8.53
C PRO A 371 6.84 -19.28 -9.49
N LYS A 372 6.90 -19.03 -10.81
CA LYS A 372 6.75 -20.09 -11.83
C LYS A 372 7.84 -21.15 -11.76
N GLU A 373 9.08 -20.76 -11.44
CA GLU A 373 10.22 -21.68 -11.27
C GLU A 373 10.28 -22.29 -9.88
N ASP A 374 9.93 -21.50 -8.85
CA ASP A 374 10.04 -21.92 -7.45
C ASP A 374 8.94 -22.94 -7.08
N VAL A 375 7.74 -22.76 -7.63
CA VAL A 375 6.57 -23.61 -7.38
C VAL A 375 6.39 -24.64 -8.50
N GLY A 376 6.39 -24.21 -9.76
CA GLY A 376 6.00 -25.02 -10.91
C GLY A 376 4.49 -24.95 -11.20
N ASP A 377 3.98 -25.94 -11.94
CA ASP A 377 2.57 -25.99 -12.37
C ASP A 377 1.60 -26.37 -11.24
N THR A 378 2.10 -27.00 -10.17
CA THR A 378 1.31 -27.37 -8.99
C THR A 378 2.04 -26.99 -7.72
N THR A 379 1.28 -26.64 -6.68
CA THR A 379 1.87 -26.25 -5.38
C THR A 379 2.26 -27.46 -4.52
N GLY A 380 1.87 -28.67 -4.92
CA GLY A 380 1.97 -29.87 -4.09
C GLY A 380 0.90 -29.95 -2.99
N TRP A 381 -0.07 -29.04 -2.96
CA TRP A 381 -1.17 -29.08 -2.00
C TRP A 381 -2.08 -30.29 -2.23
N THR A 382 -2.23 -31.13 -1.21
CA THR A 382 -3.04 -32.37 -1.24
C THR A 382 -4.36 -32.22 -0.48
N GLY A 383 -4.62 -31.06 0.15
CA GLY A 383 -5.71 -30.86 1.10
C GLY A 383 -5.35 -31.19 2.55
N ASN A 384 -4.18 -31.79 2.81
CA ASN A 384 -3.68 -32.03 4.16
C ASN A 384 -2.60 -30.99 4.54
N PRO A 385 -2.83 -30.16 5.57
CA PRO A 385 -1.85 -29.17 6.01
C PRO A 385 -0.51 -29.72 6.49
N ASN A 386 -0.41 -31.00 6.81
CA ASN A 386 0.83 -31.61 7.28
C ASN A 386 1.77 -32.04 6.14
N ASP A 387 1.24 -32.13 4.91
CA ASP A 387 1.99 -32.60 3.75
C ASP A 387 2.95 -31.51 3.24
N ASP A 388 4.00 -31.95 2.53
CA ASP A 388 4.93 -31.03 1.88
C ASP A 388 4.21 -30.27 0.75
N ASN A 389 4.32 -28.94 0.79
CA ASN A 389 3.70 -28.04 -0.18
C ASN A 389 4.65 -26.88 -0.48
N ARG A 390 4.32 -26.05 -1.47
CA ARG A 390 5.11 -24.87 -1.87
C ARG A 390 4.28 -23.60 -1.82
N LEU A 391 3.25 -23.57 -0.97
CA LEU A 391 2.29 -22.46 -0.89
C LEU A 391 2.97 -21.13 -0.52
N HIS A 392 3.98 -21.18 0.35
CA HIS A 392 4.76 -19.99 0.72
C HIS A 392 5.54 -19.40 -0.45
N LEU A 393 5.92 -20.20 -1.46
CA LEU A 393 6.71 -19.78 -2.63
C LEU A 393 5.83 -19.21 -3.76
N THR A 394 4.51 -19.35 -3.67
CA THR A 394 3.59 -18.71 -4.62
C THR A 394 3.74 -17.19 -4.58
N ALA A 395 3.43 -16.51 -5.69
CA ALA A 395 3.50 -15.06 -5.75
C ALA A 395 2.68 -14.40 -4.63
N LEU A 396 1.44 -14.88 -4.46
CA LEU A 396 0.54 -14.43 -3.41
C LEU A 396 1.11 -14.73 -2.01
N GLY A 397 1.65 -15.93 -1.78
CA GLY A 397 2.24 -16.30 -0.49
C GLY A 397 3.45 -15.43 -0.12
N GLN A 398 4.34 -15.15 -1.08
CA GLN A 398 5.49 -14.28 -0.86
C GLN A 398 5.06 -12.86 -0.51
N VAL A 399 4.16 -12.26 -1.31
CA VAL A 399 3.70 -10.88 -1.11
C VAL A 399 2.87 -10.75 0.17
N LEU A 400 2.05 -11.75 0.53
CA LEU A 400 1.29 -11.75 1.77
C LEU A 400 2.21 -11.70 2.99
N ALA A 401 3.16 -12.64 3.09
CA ALA A 401 4.09 -12.67 4.22
C ALA A 401 5.00 -11.43 4.26
N PHE A 402 5.41 -10.93 3.09
CA PHE A 402 6.16 -9.68 2.96
C PHE A 402 5.35 -8.48 3.48
N THR A 403 4.06 -8.41 3.13
CA THR A 403 3.15 -7.36 3.57
C THR A 403 2.98 -7.40 5.08
N LEU A 404 2.68 -8.56 5.66
CA LEU A 404 2.55 -8.74 7.10
C LEU A 404 3.84 -8.36 7.86
N ARG A 405 5.02 -8.65 7.30
CA ARG A 405 6.30 -8.18 7.85
C ARG A 405 6.44 -6.67 7.79
N ALA A 406 6.12 -6.05 6.65
CA ALA A 406 6.25 -4.61 6.48
C ALA A 406 5.33 -3.85 7.45
N LEU A 407 4.09 -4.33 7.65
CA LEU A 407 3.11 -3.72 8.58
C LEU A 407 3.57 -3.72 10.04
N ARG A 408 4.44 -4.65 10.45
CA ARG A 408 5.03 -4.68 11.80
C ARG A 408 6.06 -3.57 12.03
N THR A 409 6.60 -3.00 10.95
CA THR A 409 7.74 -2.08 11.01
C THR A 409 7.25 -0.63 11.00
N PRO A 410 7.63 0.18 12.01
CA PRO A 410 7.25 1.59 12.02
C PRO A 410 7.97 2.36 10.91
N GLN A 411 7.28 3.36 10.34
CA GLN A 411 7.89 4.27 9.38
C GLN A 411 8.97 5.14 10.06
N ARG A 412 10.01 5.45 9.30
CA ARG A 412 11.12 6.28 9.76
C ARG A 412 10.75 7.75 9.69
N GLY A 413 11.14 8.51 10.71
CA GLY A 413 10.80 9.92 10.86
C GLY A 413 11.45 10.83 9.80
N ILE A 414 11.04 12.10 9.78
CA ILE A 414 11.62 13.13 8.90
C ILE A 414 13.14 13.25 9.13
N GLN A 415 13.59 13.16 10.39
CA GLN A 415 15.00 13.30 10.73
C GLN A 415 15.88 12.20 10.11
N TRP A 416 15.47 10.93 10.25
CA TRP A 416 16.15 9.80 9.62
C TRP A 416 16.23 9.99 8.09
N ARG A 417 15.15 10.46 7.45
CA ARG A 417 15.14 10.70 6.00
C ARG A 417 16.11 11.79 5.59
N ASN A 418 16.12 12.93 6.28
CA ASN A 418 17.05 14.02 6.00
C ASN A 418 18.51 13.56 6.15
N TRP A 419 18.78 12.76 7.19
CA TRP A 419 20.09 12.16 7.41
C TRP A 419 20.49 11.18 6.29
N ALA A 420 19.58 10.30 5.88
CA ALA A 420 19.82 9.35 4.79
C ALA A 420 20.08 10.08 3.47
N VAL A 421 19.23 11.06 3.11
CA VAL A 421 19.40 11.89 1.91
C VAL A 421 20.75 12.62 1.92
N GLY A 422 21.20 13.13 3.08
CA GLY A 422 22.49 13.79 3.21
C GLY A 422 23.71 12.87 3.08
N LYS A 423 23.53 11.54 3.14
CA LYS A 423 24.58 10.53 2.98
C LYS A 423 24.66 9.93 1.58
N LEU A 424 23.57 9.98 0.83
CA LEU A 424 23.40 9.24 -0.42
C LEU A 424 23.77 10.11 -1.62
N ASP A 425 24.38 9.47 -2.61
CA ASP A 425 24.67 10.10 -3.88
C ASP A 425 23.44 10.09 -4.81
N ILE A 426 23.55 10.88 -5.87
CA ILE A 426 22.57 10.91 -6.95
C ILE A 426 23.04 9.99 -8.09
N TRP A 427 22.10 9.29 -8.70
CA TRP A 427 22.31 8.54 -9.93
C TRP A 427 22.37 9.50 -11.13
N GLU A 428 23.57 9.68 -11.68
CA GLU A 428 23.80 10.44 -12.90
C GLU A 428 24.36 9.49 -13.98
N ILE A 429 23.59 9.27 -15.05
CA ILE A 429 24.07 8.54 -16.23
C ILE A 429 24.69 9.55 -17.18
N ILE A 430 25.93 9.31 -17.61
CA ILE A 430 26.66 10.27 -18.43
C ILE A 430 26.20 10.23 -19.92
N TYR A 431 25.38 9.28 -20.37
CA TYR A 431 24.89 9.22 -21.76
C TYR A 431 23.46 8.61 -21.94
N ASP A 432 22.54 9.38 -22.55
CA ASP A 432 21.11 9.06 -22.76
C ASP A 432 20.80 8.10 -23.95
N GLY A 433 21.78 7.36 -24.46
CA GLY A 433 21.64 6.54 -25.67
C GLY A 433 21.67 5.02 -25.47
N ILE A 434 21.91 4.55 -24.24
CA ILE A 434 22.35 3.16 -24.00
C ILE A 434 21.17 2.18 -23.94
N TRP A 435 19.96 2.63 -23.61
CA TRP A 435 18.86 1.73 -23.22
C TRP A 435 18.14 1.04 -24.38
N ASP A 436 18.07 1.66 -25.57
CA ASP A 436 17.38 1.07 -26.73
C ASP A 436 18.08 -0.24 -27.20
N ASP A 437 19.42 -0.29 -27.09
CA ASP A 437 20.25 -1.43 -27.50
C ASP A 437 20.14 -2.66 -26.57
N ILE A 438 19.66 -2.49 -25.33
CA ILE A 438 19.64 -3.55 -24.29
C ILE A 438 18.45 -4.50 -24.49
N SER A 439 17.34 -3.98 -25.00
CA SER A 439 16.11 -4.74 -25.27
C SER A 439 16.34 -5.93 -26.23
N GLU A 440 17.33 -5.78 -27.11
CA GLU A 440 17.67 -6.69 -28.20
C GLU A 440 18.82 -7.67 -27.86
N LEU A 441 19.42 -7.56 -26.67
CA LEU A 441 20.48 -8.47 -26.25
C LEU A 441 19.91 -9.86 -25.94
N ASP A 442 20.20 -10.83 -26.81
CA ASP A 442 19.96 -12.25 -26.54
C ASP A 442 21.01 -12.76 -25.54
N VAL A 443 20.68 -12.70 -24.26
CA VAL A 443 21.54 -13.21 -23.17
C VAL A 443 21.28 -14.71 -22.96
N PRO A 444 22.27 -15.60 -23.13
CA PRO A 444 22.09 -17.03 -22.91
C PRO A 444 21.74 -17.34 -21.45
N SER A 445 20.67 -18.12 -21.25
CA SER A 445 20.15 -18.55 -19.93
C SER A 445 21.16 -19.36 -19.07
N SER A 446 22.27 -19.80 -19.65
CA SER A 446 23.22 -20.75 -19.06
C SER A 446 24.21 -20.17 -18.04
N VAL A 447 24.17 -18.87 -17.73
CA VAL A 447 25.14 -18.21 -16.81
C VAL A 447 24.56 -17.98 -15.40
N PHE A 448 23.29 -18.31 -15.17
CA PHE A 448 22.64 -18.02 -13.88
C PHE A 448 23.14 -18.94 -12.75
N LYS A 449 23.79 -18.33 -11.73
CA LYS A 449 24.00 -18.96 -10.44
C LYS A 449 22.81 -18.62 -9.55
N SER A 450 21.99 -19.62 -9.22
CA SER A 450 20.87 -19.43 -8.28
C SER A 450 21.39 -18.90 -6.94
N PRO A 451 20.85 -17.78 -6.42
CA PRO A 451 21.26 -17.23 -5.13
C PRO A 451 21.15 -18.27 -4.02
N GLN A 452 22.10 -18.27 -3.09
CA GLN A 452 22.16 -19.29 -2.04
C GLN A 452 20.93 -19.22 -1.13
N SER A 453 20.42 -18.02 -0.86
CA SER A 453 19.20 -17.78 -0.07
C SER A 453 17.97 -18.47 -0.68
N ARG A 454 17.79 -18.35 -2.00
CA ARG A 454 16.69 -18.98 -2.75
C ARG A 454 16.73 -20.50 -2.62
N SER A 455 17.92 -21.10 -2.80
CA SER A 455 18.10 -22.55 -2.68
C SER A 455 17.80 -23.10 -1.28
N LYS A 456 17.97 -22.30 -0.22
CA LYS A 456 17.64 -22.67 1.16
C LYS A 456 16.13 -22.59 1.40
N TYR A 457 15.47 -21.56 0.88
CA TYR A 457 14.05 -21.32 1.14
C TYR A 457 13.14 -22.33 0.42
N CYS A 458 13.55 -22.83 -0.74
CA CYS A 458 12.79 -23.82 -1.48
C CYS A 458 12.75 -25.22 -0.84
N ARG A 459 13.58 -25.50 0.19
CA ARG A 459 13.75 -26.86 0.73
C ARG A 459 12.70 -27.30 1.73
N VAL A 460 12.13 -26.39 2.51
CA VAL A 460 11.21 -26.73 3.61
C VAL A 460 10.03 -25.75 3.63
N SER A 461 8.81 -26.28 3.67
CA SER A 461 7.60 -25.47 3.76
C SER A 461 7.27 -25.06 5.19
N PRO A 462 7.08 -23.77 5.48
CA PRO A 462 6.58 -23.28 6.75
C PRO A 462 5.04 -23.32 6.83
N VAL A 463 4.33 -23.61 5.74
CA VAL A 463 2.86 -23.68 5.70
C VAL A 463 2.41 -25.05 6.18
N LYS A 464 2.52 -25.30 7.48
CA LYS A 464 2.07 -26.53 8.14
C LYS A 464 1.35 -26.23 9.44
N THR A 465 0.24 -26.91 9.71
CA THR A 465 -0.45 -26.78 11.00
C THR A 465 0.26 -27.62 12.05
N ARG A 466 0.41 -27.08 13.27
CA ARG A 466 1.22 -27.72 14.31
C ARG A 466 0.45 -28.86 15.00
N SER A 467 0.45 -30.05 14.41
CA SER A 467 0.13 -31.27 15.16
C SER A 467 1.40 -31.78 15.87
N LYS A 468 1.58 -31.37 17.14
CA LYS A 468 2.62 -31.81 18.11
C LYS A 468 4.06 -31.92 17.56
N SER A 469 4.82 -30.83 17.67
CA SER A 469 6.29 -30.87 17.56
C SER A 469 6.91 -31.61 18.76
N THR A 470 7.45 -32.81 18.54
CA THR A 470 8.64 -33.26 19.27
C THR A 470 9.84 -32.50 18.73
N ASP A 471 10.65 -31.94 19.64
CA ASP A 471 11.91 -31.25 19.36
C ASP A 471 12.79 -32.03 18.38
N ALA A 472 13.13 -31.40 17.25
CA ALA A 472 14.28 -31.78 16.45
C ALA A 472 15.17 -30.54 16.31
N GLY A 473 16.20 -30.51 17.15
CA GLY A 473 17.23 -29.48 17.14
C GLY A 473 17.96 -29.41 15.79
N PHE A 474 18.26 -28.18 15.39
CA PHE A 474 19.19 -27.88 14.32
C PHE A 474 20.54 -28.57 14.59
N ALA A 475 20.85 -29.61 13.81
CA ALA A 475 22.21 -30.13 13.67
C ALA A 475 22.73 -29.77 12.28
N SER A 476 23.72 -28.88 12.28
CA SER A 476 24.61 -28.55 11.18
C SER A 476 25.23 -29.80 10.57
N CYS A 477 25.22 -29.93 9.24
CA CYS A 477 26.06 -30.89 8.53
C CYS A 477 26.78 -30.23 7.34
N THR A 478 28.07 -30.01 7.54
CA THR A 478 29.09 -29.79 6.50
C THR A 478 29.36 -31.12 5.77
N PRO A 479 29.66 -31.13 4.46
CA PRO A 479 29.72 -32.35 3.68
C PRO A 479 31.14 -32.95 3.66
N LEU A 480 31.28 -34.27 3.82
CA LEU A 480 32.50 -34.97 3.43
C LEU A 480 32.23 -36.31 2.73
N ARG A 481 33.09 -36.53 1.73
CA ARG A 481 33.12 -37.58 0.73
C ARG A 481 33.28 -38.99 1.30
N ALA A 482 32.67 -39.93 0.56
CA ALA A 482 33.12 -41.27 0.17
C ALA A 482 34.22 -41.97 0.99
N LEU A 483 33.93 -43.20 1.44
CA LEU A 483 34.50 -44.45 0.91
C LEU A 483 33.91 -45.68 1.60
N ASN A 484 34.13 -46.82 0.96
CA ASN A 484 33.50 -48.13 1.11
C ASN A 484 33.83 -48.91 2.40
N SER A 485 33.16 -50.07 2.48
CA SER A 485 33.56 -51.37 3.05
C SER A 485 33.38 -51.62 4.55
N SER A 486 32.29 -52.37 4.83
CA SER A 486 32.25 -53.72 5.43
C SER A 486 33.10 -54.08 6.65
N GLU A 487 32.38 -54.69 7.59
CA GLU A 487 32.73 -55.87 8.40
C GLU A 487 33.43 -55.68 9.76
N SER A 488 32.59 -55.84 10.80
CA SER A 488 32.66 -56.86 11.86
C SER A 488 33.86 -56.95 12.80
N ASP A 489 33.50 -56.77 14.08
CA ASP A 489 33.75 -57.62 15.23
C ASP A 489 35.01 -57.48 16.10
N ASP A 490 34.73 -57.83 17.36
CA ASP A 490 35.57 -58.14 18.50
C ASP A 490 35.91 -57.07 19.55
N SER A 491 35.66 -57.52 20.78
CA SER A 491 35.55 -56.84 22.08
C SER A 491 36.92 -56.82 22.81
N PRO A 492 36.98 -56.84 24.15
CA PRO A 492 36.58 -55.83 25.15
C PRO A 492 37.81 -55.38 25.98
N ASP A 493 37.75 -54.28 26.72
CA ASP A 493 38.36 -54.31 28.06
C ASP A 493 37.84 -53.24 29.03
N GLU A 494 37.89 -53.65 30.29
CA GLU A 494 37.38 -53.06 31.52
C GLU A 494 38.01 -51.70 31.88
N SER A 495 37.26 -50.85 32.59
CA SER A 495 37.61 -50.53 33.98
C SER A 495 36.50 -49.71 34.64
N ASP A 496 35.94 -50.32 35.68
CA ASP A 496 34.97 -49.79 36.62
C ASP A 496 35.65 -48.84 37.63
N SER A 497 34.92 -47.84 38.16
CA SER A 497 35.16 -47.17 39.47
C SER A 497 34.19 -45.99 39.73
N ASN A 498 33.01 -46.33 40.23
CA ASN A 498 32.34 -45.75 41.41
C ASN A 498 32.60 -44.27 41.84
N THR A 499 31.55 -43.45 41.65
CA THR A 499 30.94 -42.44 42.58
C THR A 499 31.09 -42.79 44.09
N PRO A 500 30.73 -41.95 45.12
CA PRO A 500 30.15 -40.59 45.11
C PRO A 500 30.64 -39.64 46.24
N SER A 501 30.23 -38.37 46.21
CA SER A 501 30.07 -37.57 47.43
C SER A 501 28.84 -36.69 47.36
N ARG A 502 27.84 -37.17 48.10
CA ARG A 502 26.48 -36.72 48.39
C ARG A 502 26.52 -35.48 49.32
N ARG A 503 25.78 -34.40 49.01
CA ARG A 503 24.46 -34.01 49.61
C ARG A 503 24.55 -33.20 50.94
N PRO A 504 23.45 -32.65 51.50
CA PRO A 504 22.12 -32.27 50.94
C PRO A 504 21.47 -31.00 51.57
N ARG A 505 20.27 -30.61 51.11
CA ARG A 505 18.94 -30.60 51.82
C ARG A 505 18.45 -29.13 51.85
N VAL A 506 17.20 -28.68 51.73
CA VAL A 506 15.79 -29.18 51.86
C VAL A 506 14.95 -27.89 51.74
N SER A 507 13.65 -27.81 51.44
CA SER A 507 12.60 -28.63 50.82
C SER A 507 11.34 -27.75 50.73
N ARG A 508 10.30 -28.29 50.07
CA ARG A 508 8.85 -27.96 50.15
C ARG A 508 8.44 -26.71 49.35
N GLY A 509 7.61 -26.75 48.31
CA GLY A 509 6.53 -27.66 47.96
C GLY A 509 5.23 -27.23 48.67
N THR A 510 4.32 -26.52 47.99
CA THR A 510 3.00 -27.02 47.53
C THR A 510 2.12 -25.83 47.04
N LYS A 511 1.52 -26.06 45.87
CA LYS A 511 0.36 -25.47 45.17
C LYS A 511 -0.54 -24.49 45.96
N PHE A 512 -1.03 -23.42 45.31
CA PHE A 512 -2.47 -23.08 45.14
C PHE A 512 -2.68 -21.80 44.29
N SER A 513 -3.58 -21.91 43.30
CA SER A 513 -4.61 -20.94 42.83
C SER A 513 -4.34 -19.43 42.92
N ALA A 514 -4.26 -18.75 41.77
CA ALA A 514 -4.27 -17.29 41.66
C ALA A 514 -5.49 -16.78 40.88
N LEU A 515 -6.21 -15.82 41.49
CA LEU A 515 -7.06 -14.78 40.89
C LEU A 515 -7.32 -13.72 42.00
N PRO A 516 -7.67 -12.46 41.67
CA PRO A 516 -6.72 -11.35 41.72
C PRO A 516 -7.14 -10.27 42.73
N SER A 517 -6.19 -9.46 43.21
CA SER A 517 -6.53 -8.21 43.90
C SER A 517 -5.44 -7.15 43.72
N SER A 518 -5.88 -6.07 43.10
CA SER A 518 -5.40 -4.69 43.11
C SER A 518 -4.60 -4.26 44.34
N SER A 519 -3.43 -3.64 44.12
CA SER A 519 -3.07 -2.33 44.70
C SER A 519 -1.67 -1.92 44.24
N SER A 520 -1.65 -0.99 43.29
CA SER A 520 -0.48 -0.26 42.82
C SER A 520 -0.01 0.72 43.89
N THR A 521 1.17 0.48 44.46
CA THR A 521 1.94 1.48 45.20
C THR A 521 3.00 2.07 44.27
N ALA A 522 2.95 3.40 44.16
CA ALA A 522 3.81 4.21 43.31
C ALA A 522 5.28 4.11 43.73
N THR A 523 6.17 3.90 42.76
CA THR A 523 7.60 4.22 42.90
C THR A 523 7.99 5.09 41.72
N MET A 524 8.35 6.33 42.03
CA MET A 524 8.75 7.36 41.06
C MET A 524 10.12 7.00 40.46
N SER A 525 10.15 6.71 39.17
CA SER A 525 11.38 6.61 38.38
C SER A 525 11.49 7.85 37.49
N ARG A 526 12.47 8.72 37.79
CA ARG A 526 12.89 9.83 36.94
C ARG A 526 13.63 9.28 35.73
N GLU A 527 12.90 8.95 34.66
CA GLU A 527 13.47 8.64 33.34
C GLU A 527 13.25 9.80 32.35
N GLY A 528 14.25 9.99 31.48
CA GLY A 528 14.54 11.21 30.74
C GLY A 528 13.49 11.70 29.74
N SER A 529 13.54 13.00 29.50
CA SER A 529 12.58 13.83 28.74
C SER A 529 12.55 13.61 27.21
N HIS A 530 13.22 12.58 26.66
CA HIS A 530 13.51 12.50 25.22
C HIS A 530 12.56 11.64 24.38
N SER A 531 11.55 10.99 24.99
CA SER A 531 10.56 10.16 24.29
C SER A 531 9.12 10.71 24.32
N LYS A 532 8.95 11.95 24.78
CA LYS A 532 7.61 12.53 25.01
C LYS A 532 6.96 13.10 23.74
N GLY A 533 7.68 13.39 22.66
CA GLY A 533 7.12 14.08 21.48
C GLY A 533 5.96 13.33 20.82
N LYS A 534 6.12 12.02 20.63
CA LYS A 534 5.15 11.14 19.96
C LYS A 534 3.82 11.02 20.70
N SER A 535 3.86 10.85 22.02
CA SER A 535 2.69 10.62 22.86
C SER A 535 2.05 11.89 23.45
N ARG A 536 2.60 13.08 23.15
CA ARG A 536 2.07 14.35 23.66
C ARG A 536 0.68 14.66 23.11
N GLN A 537 -0.22 15.10 23.98
CA GLN A 537 -1.53 15.57 23.59
C GLN A 537 -1.44 16.99 23.02
N TYR A 538 -2.40 17.36 22.16
CA TYR A 538 -2.48 18.70 21.59
C TYR A 538 -2.81 19.76 22.65
N CYS A 539 -2.28 20.96 22.48
CA CYS A 539 -2.68 22.11 23.29
C CYS A 539 -4.12 22.52 22.95
N THR A 540 -4.87 22.96 23.98
CA THR A 540 -6.27 23.39 23.81
C THR A 540 -6.33 24.65 22.94
N GLN A 541 -7.46 24.86 22.27
CA GLN A 541 -7.70 26.05 21.45
C GLN A 541 -7.58 27.35 22.27
N ARG A 542 -8.08 27.34 23.52
CA ARG A 542 -7.96 28.48 24.44
C ARG A 542 -6.51 28.79 24.80
N CYS A 543 -5.69 27.76 25.02
CA CYS A 543 -4.26 27.92 25.29
C CYS A 543 -3.53 28.57 24.10
N LEU A 544 -3.80 28.11 22.88
CA LEU A 544 -3.18 28.66 21.67
C LEU A 544 -3.67 30.08 21.35
N LEU A 545 -4.94 30.39 21.62
CA LEU A 545 -5.46 31.76 21.53
C LEU A 545 -4.80 32.68 22.56
N GLY A 546 -4.58 32.18 23.78
CA GLY A 546 -3.81 32.84 24.83
C GLY A 546 -2.39 33.16 24.36
N LEU A 547 -1.71 32.23 23.71
CA LEU A 547 -0.39 32.46 23.12
C LEU A 547 -0.40 33.56 22.04
N ALA A 548 -1.39 33.52 21.13
CA ALA A 548 -1.53 34.49 20.03
C ALA A 548 -1.86 35.91 20.54
N THR A 549 -2.57 36.02 21.66
CA THR A 549 -2.99 37.30 22.26
C THR A 549 -2.13 37.76 23.44
N ARG A 550 -1.12 36.96 23.84
CA ARG A 550 -0.36 37.11 25.10
C ARG A 550 -1.25 37.12 26.35
N GLY A 551 -2.30 36.30 26.34
CA GLY A 551 -3.23 36.08 27.46
C GLY A 551 -2.66 35.24 28.59
N THR A 552 -3.54 34.81 29.50
CA THR A 552 -3.25 33.89 30.60
C THR A 552 -3.19 32.45 30.11
N LEU A 553 -2.49 31.59 30.83
CA LEU A 553 -2.45 30.15 30.55
C LEU A 553 -3.84 29.51 30.76
N ASP A 554 -4.18 28.56 29.89
CA ASP A 554 -5.33 27.68 30.09
C ASP A 554 -4.91 26.49 30.95
N GLN A 555 -5.45 26.42 32.18
CA GLN A 555 -5.15 25.35 33.13
C GLN A 555 -5.68 23.99 32.70
N LYS A 556 -6.59 23.94 31.70
CA LYS A 556 -7.04 22.68 31.09
C LYS A 556 -6.07 22.12 30.05
N CYS A 557 -5.06 22.90 29.64
CA CYS A 557 -4.11 22.43 28.64
C CYS A 557 -3.22 21.30 29.19
N PRO A 558 -3.09 20.16 28.50
CA PRO A 558 -2.28 19.04 28.99
C PRO A 558 -0.80 19.38 29.11
N ASN A 559 -0.32 20.38 28.38
CA ASN A 559 1.08 20.80 28.36
C ASN A 559 1.34 22.12 29.14
N VAL A 560 0.37 22.58 29.95
CA VAL A 560 0.41 23.92 30.57
C VAL A 560 1.68 24.20 31.39
N LEU A 561 2.21 23.19 32.07
CA LEU A 561 3.38 23.30 32.93
C LEU A 561 4.67 23.68 32.16
N GLU A 562 4.72 23.41 30.87
CA GLU A 562 5.88 23.70 30.01
C GLU A 562 5.76 25.07 29.31
N HIS A 563 4.61 25.72 29.41
CA HIS A 563 4.33 26.97 28.70
C HIS A 563 4.79 28.23 29.46
N GLY A 564 4.86 28.19 30.79
CA GLY A 564 5.27 29.33 31.63
C GLY A 564 4.60 29.33 33.01
N VAL A 565 4.65 30.49 33.69
CA VAL A 565 3.99 30.75 34.98
C VAL A 565 2.94 31.84 34.77
N ASP A 566 1.67 31.53 35.04
CA ASP A 566 0.46 32.37 34.85
C ASP A 566 0.16 32.86 33.42
N ARG A 567 1.19 33.15 32.63
CA ARG A 567 1.13 33.58 31.23
C ARG A 567 2.12 32.79 30.38
N HIS A 568 1.92 32.85 29.07
CA HIS A 568 2.83 32.25 28.10
C HIS A 568 4.22 32.91 28.16
N SER A 569 5.26 32.09 28.31
CA SER A 569 6.66 32.53 28.35
C SER A 569 7.17 33.11 27.02
N ILE A 570 6.54 32.73 25.91
CA ILE A 570 6.91 33.14 24.56
C ILE A 570 5.74 33.79 23.84
N SER A 571 6.03 34.59 22.82
CA SER A 571 5.03 35.12 21.89
C SER A 571 4.85 34.22 20.68
N GLN A 572 3.73 34.35 19.96
CA GLN A 572 3.49 33.69 18.67
C GLN A 572 4.66 33.86 17.68
N ALA A 573 5.20 35.08 17.53
CA ALA A 573 6.35 35.33 16.67
C ALA A 573 7.63 34.61 17.15
N THR A 574 7.82 34.51 18.48
CA THR A 574 8.95 33.77 19.05
C THR A 574 8.78 32.27 18.84
N LEU A 575 7.57 31.74 18.94
CA LEU A 575 7.25 30.35 18.64
C LEU A 575 7.63 30.00 17.21
N ILE A 576 7.20 30.79 16.22
CA ILE A 576 7.52 30.55 14.80
C ILE A 576 9.04 30.56 14.59
N ARG A 577 9.76 31.54 15.16
CA ARG A 577 11.22 31.65 15.05
C ARG A 577 11.95 30.45 15.67
N LEU A 578 11.50 29.99 16.84
CA LEU A 578 12.09 28.82 17.50
C LEU A 578 11.79 27.53 16.73
N LEU A 579 10.58 27.43 16.16
CA LEU A 579 10.21 26.29 15.33
C LEU A 579 10.99 26.27 14.01
N ASP A 580 11.17 27.41 13.34
CA ASP A 580 12.04 27.53 12.16
C ASP A 580 13.45 27.02 12.47
N ARG A 581 14.00 27.40 13.63
CA ARG A 581 15.32 26.91 14.08
C ARG A 581 15.34 25.42 14.37
N GLN A 582 14.28 24.88 14.98
CA GLN A 582 14.15 23.44 15.28
C GLN A 582 14.08 22.62 14.00
N LEU A 583 13.22 23.02 13.05
CA LEU A 583 13.01 22.30 11.79
C LEU A 583 14.17 22.48 10.80
N SER A 584 14.89 23.60 10.88
CA SER A 584 16.09 23.85 10.07
C SER A 584 17.36 23.23 10.67
N GLY A 585 17.28 22.70 11.89
CA GLY A 585 18.43 22.13 12.60
C GLY A 585 19.05 20.96 11.83
N HIS A 586 20.38 20.90 11.83
CA HIS A 586 21.12 19.75 11.29
C HIS A 586 21.63 18.91 12.45
N ASP A 587 20.82 17.97 12.91
CA ASP A 587 21.33 16.92 13.80
C ASP A 587 21.90 15.77 12.94
N PRO A 588 23.19 15.40 13.08
CA PRO A 588 23.73 14.25 12.37
C PRO A 588 23.16 12.91 12.88
N GLN A 589 22.43 12.89 14.00
CA GLN A 589 21.82 11.67 14.52
C GLN A 589 20.42 11.42 13.92
N PRO A 590 20.14 10.20 13.42
CA PRO A 590 18.87 9.89 12.77
C PRO A 590 17.68 9.77 13.73
N ASP A 591 17.93 9.40 14.99
CA ASP A 591 16.90 9.05 15.98
C ASP A 591 16.40 10.23 16.83
N VAL A 592 16.92 11.43 16.60
CA VAL A 592 16.53 12.62 17.35
C VAL A 592 15.14 13.07 16.91
N GLU A 593 14.24 13.27 17.89
CA GLU A 593 12.90 13.79 17.62
C GLU A 593 12.99 15.20 17.02
N LEU A 594 12.50 15.37 15.79
CA LEU A 594 12.39 16.69 15.15
C LEU A 594 11.23 17.52 15.72
N GLY A 595 10.29 16.88 16.41
CA GLY A 595 9.02 17.50 16.83
C GLY A 595 8.10 17.82 15.66
N CYS A 596 8.24 17.14 14.52
CA CYS A 596 7.33 17.23 13.38
C CYS A 596 7.11 15.81 12.84
N GLU A 597 5.86 15.36 12.81
CA GLU A 597 5.49 14.00 12.41
C GLU A 597 4.30 14.05 11.45
N SER A 598 4.35 13.22 10.40
CA SER A 598 3.22 13.06 9.48
C SER A 598 2.05 12.44 10.23
N LEU A 599 0.85 12.97 10.02
CA LEU A 599 -0.39 12.32 10.47
C LEU A 599 -0.94 11.35 9.41
N HIS A 600 -0.26 11.20 8.27
CA HIS A 600 -0.70 10.36 7.16
C HIS A 600 -2.12 10.66 6.67
N ILE A 601 -2.53 11.93 6.85
CA ILE A 601 -3.79 12.49 6.41
C ILE A 601 -3.44 13.61 5.43
N HIS A 602 -3.98 13.54 4.23
CA HIS A 602 -3.84 14.57 3.21
C HIS A 602 -5.17 14.87 2.54
N GLY A 603 -5.35 16.12 2.14
CA GLY A 603 -6.44 16.58 1.29
C GLY A 603 -5.99 16.69 -0.17
N THR A 604 -6.70 17.53 -0.91
CA THR A 604 -6.42 17.85 -2.32
C THR A 604 -5.14 18.66 -2.51
N ARG A 605 -4.74 19.49 -1.54
CA ARG A 605 -3.65 20.47 -1.69
C ARG A 605 -2.63 20.50 -0.56
N GLY A 606 -2.83 19.73 0.51
CA GLY A 606 -1.88 19.68 1.62
C GLY A 606 -2.00 18.42 2.47
N ALA A 607 -0.98 18.20 3.29
CA ALA A 607 -0.88 17.11 4.24
C ALA A 607 -0.84 17.64 5.68
N LEU A 608 -1.33 16.86 6.64
CA LEU A 608 -1.35 17.24 8.05
C LEU A 608 -0.16 16.66 8.80
N PHE A 609 0.43 17.49 9.66
CA PHE A 609 1.55 17.17 10.52
C PHE A 609 1.20 17.48 11.96
N LYS A 610 1.65 16.63 12.88
CA LYS A 610 1.73 16.95 14.30
C LYS A 610 3.02 17.69 14.56
N VAL A 611 2.92 18.91 15.08
CA VAL A 611 4.06 19.79 15.33
C VAL A 611 4.16 20.08 16.81
N THR A 612 5.35 19.87 17.37
CA THR A 612 5.69 20.10 18.78
C THR A 612 6.93 20.97 18.87
N LEU A 613 6.81 22.14 19.49
CA LEU A 613 7.97 22.93 19.90
C LEU A 613 8.57 22.29 21.17
N LEU A 614 9.61 21.49 21.00
CA LEU A 614 10.16 20.62 22.06
C LEU A 614 10.64 21.40 23.29
N SER A 615 11.15 22.61 23.08
CA SER A 615 11.67 23.47 24.14
C SER A 615 10.62 24.01 25.11
N HIS A 616 9.35 24.12 24.69
CA HIS A 616 8.28 24.77 25.47
C HIS A 616 6.96 23.96 25.49
N GLY A 617 6.99 22.72 24.98
CA GLY A 617 5.87 21.77 25.01
C GLY A 617 4.64 22.13 24.16
N TYR A 618 4.67 23.21 23.37
CA TYR A 618 3.52 23.58 22.53
C TYR A 618 3.32 22.55 21.42
N THR A 619 2.16 21.90 21.42
CA THR A 619 1.80 20.84 20.46
C THR A 619 0.53 21.26 19.69
N PHE A 620 0.60 21.28 18.36
CA PHE A 620 -0.47 21.74 17.48
C PHE A 620 -0.35 21.07 16.09
N VAL A 621 -1.23 21.42 15.15
CA VAL A 621 -1.27 20.85 13.80
C VAL A 621 -0.58 21.79 12.81
N GLY A 622 0.19 21.24 11.87
CA GLY A 622 0.69 21.96 10.70
C GLY A 622 0.05 21.42 9.43
N LYS A 623 -0.60 22.27 8.63
CA LYS A 623 -0.99 21.95 7.24
C LYS A 623 0.20 22.24 6.34
N GLY A 624 0.89 21.19 5.90
CA GLY A 624 2.02 21.29 4.99
C GLY A 624 1.59 21.26 3.54
N VAL A 625 2.15 22.15 2.74
CA VAL A 625 1.85 22.26 1.30
C VAL A 625 3.11 22.21 0.45
N PRO A 626 3.04 21.60 -0.74
CA PRO A 626 4.08 21.71 -1.75
C PRO A 626 4.11 23.10 -2.39
N ILE A 627 5.18 23.36 -3.14
CA ILE A 627 5.44 24.67 -3.75
C ILE A 627 4.29 25.16 -4.65
N GLU A 628 3.58 24.24 -5.30
CA GLU A 628 2.50 24.58 -6.24
C GLU A 628 1.29 25.21 -5.54
N PHE A 629 1.07 24.92 -4.25
CA PHE A 629 -0.11 25.38 -3.50
C PHE A 629 0.17 26.48 -2.48
N VAL A 630 1.37 27.06 -2.49
CA VAL A 630 1.75 28.12 -1.55
C VAL A 630 0.84 29.37 -1.67
N GLU A 631 0.38 29.71 -2.87
CA GLU A 631 -0.54 30.85 -3.03
C GLU A 631 -1.93 30.55 -2.46
N HIS A 632 -2.40 29.30 -2.55
CA HIS A 632 -3.68 28.89 -1.97
C HIS A 632 -3.64 28.89 -0.44
N VAL A 633 -2.54 28.42 0.17
CA VAL A 633 -2.43 28.43 1.63
C VAL A 633 -2.31 29.86 2.17
N LYS A 634 -1.65 30.78 1.45
CA LYS A 634 -1.64 32.21 1.82
C LYS A 634 -3.02 32.85 1.77
N HIS A 635 -3.83 32.50 0.76
CA HIS A 635 -5.24 32.91 0.70
C HIS A 635 -6.01 32.38 1.90
N GLU A 636 -5.84 31.10 2.23
CA GLU A 636 -6.46 30.47 3.40
C GLU A 636 -6.05 31.18 4.71
N GLU A 637 -4.76 31.46 4.90
CA GLU A 637 -4.25 32.26 6.02
C GLU A 637 -4.93 33.64 6.10
N GLY A 638 -5.14 34.30 4.95
CA GLY A 638 -5.88 35.57 4.85
C GLY A 638 -7.34 35.45 5.31
N VAL A 639 -8.02 34.33 4.99
CA VAL A 639 -9.38 34.06 5.46
C VAL A 639 -9.39 33.87 6.98
N TYR A 640 -8.47 33.08 7.53
CA TYR A 640 -8.35 32.92 8.98
C TYR A 640 -8.07 34.25 9.71
N LEU A 641 -7.27 35.14 9.12
CA LEU A 641 -7.03 36.49 9.67
C LEU A 641 -8.33 37.31 9.74
N ARG A 642 -9.21 37.22 8.74
CA ARG A 642 -10.54 37.83 8.78
C ARG A 642 -11.44 37.21 9.86
N LEU A 643 -11.30 35.90 10.09
CA LEU A 643 -12.05 35.14 11.09
C LEU A 643 -11.47 35.20 12.51
N ARG A 644 -10.44 36.03 12.76
CA ARG A 644 -9.81 36.19 14.08
C ARG A 644 -10.79 36.35 15.26
N PRO A 645 -11.92 37.10 15.15
CA PRO A 645 -12.86 37.25 16.28
C PRO A 645 -13.57 35.95 16.72
N ILE A 646 -13.61 34.92 15.87
CA ILE A 646 -14.31 33.65 16.11
C ILE A 646 -13.37 32.45 16.23
N GLN A 647 -12.05 32.68 16.18
CA GLN A 647 -11.04 31.64 16.35
C GLN A 647 -11.06 31.04 17.76
N GLY A 648 -10.87 29.73 17.84
CA GLY A 648 -10.93 28.95 19.08
C GLY A 648 -12.35 28.60 19.55
N VAL A 649 -13.38 29.02 18.80
CA VAL A 649 -14.80 28.69 19.08
C VAL A 649 -15.49 28.08 17.87
N HIS A 650 -15.45 28.75 16.70
CA HIS A 650 -16.13 28.30 15.48
C HIS A 650 -15.16 27.86 14.37
N VAL A 651 -13.90 28.28 14.47
CA VAL A 651 -12.80 27.90 13.59
C VAL A 651 -11.53 27.73 14.42
N PRO A 652 -10.55 26.92 13.99
CA PRO A 652 -9.29 26.75 14.73
C PRO A 652 -8.49 28.04 14.87
N VAL A 653 -7.66 28.11 15.91
CA VAL A 653 -6.70 29.19 16.09
C VAL A 653 -5.57 29.05 15.07
N LEU A 654 -5.34 30.10 14.28
CA LEU A 654 -4.20 30.22 13.38
C LEU A 654 -3.00 30.81 14.13
N LEU A 655 -1.91 30.05 14.20
CA LEU A 655 -0.62 30.50 14.74
C LEU A 655 0.25 31.16 13.67
N GLY A 656 -0.01 30.95 12.39
CA GLY A 656 0.63 31.62 11.25
C GLY A 656 1.34 30.65 10.31
N GLY A 657 1.87 31.20 9.21
CA GLY A 657 2.64 30.46 8.21
C GLY A 657 4.13 30.38 8.55
N LEU A 658 4.75 29.25 8.20
CA LEU A 658 6.18 29.01 8.29
C LEU A 658 6.69 28.45 6.97
N ALA A 659 7.45 29.25 6.24
CA ALA A 659 8.21 28.78 5.09
C ALA A 659 9.41 27.95 5.58
N LEU A 660 9.50 26.71 5.12
CA LEU A 660 10.56 25.79 5.51
C LEU A 660 11.84 26.11 4.73
N ARG A 661 12.94 26.38 5.43
CA ARG A 661 14.26 26.55 4.78
C ARG A 661 14.76 25.26 4.14
N ARG A 662 14.40 24.13 4.75
CA ARG A 662 14.68 22.78 4.27
C ARG A 662 13.35 22.08 4.10
N PRO A 663 12.88 21.93 2.86
CA PRO A 663 11.72 21.12 2.61
C PRO A 663 11.99 19.67 3.03
N PHE A 664 10.93 18.94 3.34
CA PHE A 664 11.03 17.50 3.60
C PHE A 664 9.95 16.74 2.83
N SER A 665 10.23 15.48 2.53
CA SER A 665 9.30 14.62 1.79
C SER A 665 8.10 14.23 2.66
N TYR A 666 6.89 14.34 2.12
CA TYR A 666 5.67 13.74 2.67
C TYR A 666 5.45 12.37 2.04
N ASP A 667 5.67 11.30 2.80
CA ASP A 667 5.46 9.89 2.42
C ASP A 667 6.00 9.49 1.03
N GLY A 668 7.03 10.17 0.51
CA GLY A 668 7.56 9.95 -0.84
C GLY A 668 6.73 10.55 -1.99
N ILE A 669 5.62 11.22 -1.68
CA ILE A 669 4.63 11.75 -2.64
C ILE A 669 5.01 13.16 -3.10
N ALA A 670 5.26 14.06 -2.15
CA ALA A 670 5.48 15.48 -2.43
C ALA A 670 6.49 16.09 -1.46
N GLU A 671 7.16 17.14 -1.90
CA GLU A 671 8.08 17.92 -1.08
C GLU A 671 7.33 19.07 -0.42
N ILE A 672 7.31 19.11 0.91
CA ILE A 672 6.59 20.13 1.68
C ILE A 672 7.51 21.32 1.93
N VAL A 673 7.11 22.50 1.46
CA VAL A 673 7.92 23.73 1.52
C VAL A 673 7.36 24.78 2.47
N HIS A 674 6.08 24.69 2.84
CA HIS A 674 5.43 25.64 3.72
C HIS A 674 4.48 24.92 4.68
N LEU A 675 4.47 25.34 5.94
CA LEU A 675 3.55 24.87 6.97
C LEU A 675 2.64 26.02 7.43
N MET A 676 1.33 25.82 7.36
CA MET A 676 0.34 26.66 8.04
C MET A 676 0.04 26.06 9.41
N LEU A 677 0.39 26.76 10.48
CA LEU A 677 0.35 26.25 11.86
C LEU A 677 -0.99 26.60 12.51
N MET A 678 -1.73 25.61 12.97
CA MET A 678 -3.09 25.76 13.51
C MET A 678 -3.32 24.89 14.74
N GLY A 679 -4.23 25.32 15.62
CA GLY A 679 -4.68 24.50 16.74
C GLY A 679 -5.41 23.23 16.28
N TYR A 680 -5.27 22.14 17.03
CA TYR A 680 -5.98 20.89 16.74
C TYR A 680 -7.49 21.08 16.91
N ALA A 681 -8.22 20.92 15.81
CA ALA A 681 -9.62 21.28 15.74
C ALA A 681 -10.55 20.20 16.31
N GLY A 682 -10.15 18.92 16.25
CA GLY A 682 -10.96 17.79 16.68
C GLY A 682 -11.11 16.73 15.60
N ARG A 683 -12.11 15.85 15.76
CA ARG A 683 -12.35 14.72 14.84
C ARG A 683 -13.37 15.08 13.76
N THR A 684 -13.18 14.58 12.55
CA THR A 684 -14.05 14.87 11.39
C THR A 684 -15.46 14.31 11.55
N LEU A 685 -16.46 15.03 11.01
CA LEU A 685 -17.86 14.63 10.96
C LEU A 685 -18.22 13.71 9.80
N ALA A 686 -17.24 13.31 8.97
CA ALA A 686 -17.47 12.42 7.84
C ALA A 686 -17.89 10.99 8.22
N LYS A 687 -17.86 10.63 9.51
CA LYS A 687 -18.23 9.29 10.01
C LYS A 687 -19.36 9.39 11.04
N ARG A 688 -20.03 8.26 11.30
CA ARG A 688 -21.11 8.20 12.30
C ARG A 688 -20.58 8.61 13.68
N HIS A 689 -21.21 9.60 14.27
CA HIS A 689 -20.99 10.01 15.65
C HIS A 689 -22.13 9.50 16.53
N GLU A 690 -21.82 9.25 17.80
CA GLU A 690 -22.80 8.94 18.85
C GLU A 690 -23.60 10.18 19.29
N ILE A 691 -23.34 11.34 18.68
CA ILE A 691 -23.98 12.62 18.96
C ILE A 691 -25.32 12.70 18.22
N GLU A 692 -26.35 13.20 18.90
CA GLU A 692 -27.66 13.44 18.30
C GLU A 692 -27.55 14.33 17.05
N GLN A 693 -28.01 13.82 15.90
CA GLN A 693 -27.85 14.45 14.60
C GLN A 693 -28.46 15.86 14.52
N ASN A 694 -29.62 16.07 15.16
CA ASN A 694 -30.28 17.38 15.19
C ASN A 694 -29.45 18.42 15.96
N TRP A 695 -28.82 18.00 17.05
CA TRP A 695 -27.94 18.86 17.83
C TRP A 695 -26.70 19.25 17.03
N LEU A 696 -26.10 18.27 16.34
CA LEU A 696 -24.94 18.47 15.47
C LEU A 696 -25.23 19.51 14.37
N ILE A 697 -26.38 19.37 13.69
CA ILE A 697 -26.82 20.30 12.65
C ILE A 697 -26.98 21.72 13.22
N ARG A 698 -27.59 21.87 14.40
CA ARG A 698 -27.72 23.18 15.06
C ARG A 698 -26.38 23.82 15.37
N GLN A 699 -25.40 23.04 15.84
CA GLN A 699 -24.04 23.56 16.10
C GLN A 699 -23.31 23.93 14.81
N ALA A 700 -23.40 23.10 13.77
CA ALA A 700 -22.82 23.38 12.47
C ALA A 700 -23.41 24.65 11.83
N GLU A 701 -24.72 24.88 11.97
CA GLU A 701 -25.38 26.11 11.53
C GLU A 701 -24.89 27.34 12.31
N ALA A 702 -24.80 27.22 13.64
CA ALA A 702 -24.34 28.32 14.49
C ALA A 702 -22.92 28.76 14.11
N SER A 703 -22.02 27.81 13.88
CA SER A 703 -20.64 28.09 13.45
C SER A 703 -20.59 28.67 12.04
N LEU A 704 -21.38 28.15 11.10
CA LEU A 704 -21.42 28.67 9.74
C LEU A 704 -21.98 30.10 9.68
N HIS A 705 -23.05 30.39 10.42
CA HIS A 705 -23.58 31.75 10.54
C HIS A 705 -22.57 32.72 11.19
N ALA A 706 -21.73 32.25 12.12
CA ALA A 706 -20.65 33.06 12.68
C ALA A 706 -19.62 33.45 11.60
N ILE A 707 -19.30 32.54 10.69
CA ILE A 707 -18.41 32.79 9.54
C ILE A 707 -19.07 33.78 8.56
N HIS A 708 -20.35 33.56 8.21
CA HIS A 708 -21.10 34.43 7.30
C HIS A 708 -21.20 35.88 7.80
N ARG A 709 -21.37 36.09 9.12
CA ARG A 709 -21.40 37.43 9.72
C ARG A 709 -20.11 38.23 9.50
N LEU A 710 -18.99 37.56 9.24
CA LEU A 710 -17.71 38.21 8.92
C LEU A 710 -17.50 38.44 7.41
N GLY A 711 -18.51 38.12 6.59
CA GLY A 711 -18.51 38.31 5.15
C GLY A 711 -17.72 37.24 4.39
N VAL A 712 -17.55 36.06 4.99
CA VAL A 712 -16.82 34.94 4.39
C VAL A 712 -17.81 33.86 3.96
N LEU A 713 -17.69 33.43 2.71
CA LEU A 713 -18.37 32.24 2.19
C LEU A 713 -17.37 31.09 2.17
N HIS A 714 -17.70 29.93 2.76
CA HIS A 714 -16.76 28.80 2.82
C HIS A 714 -16.55 28.14 1.46
N SER A 715 -17.60 28.12 0.64
CA SER A 715 -17.73 27.49 -0.68
C SER A 715 -17.63 25.96 -0.70
N ASP A 716 -17.36 25.30 0.43
CA ASP A 716 -17.20 23.83 0.51
C ASP A 716 -17.54 23.21 1.90
N PRO A 717 -18.76 23.41 2.43
CA PRO A 717 -19.14 22.93 3.76
C PRO A 717 -19.56 21.45 3.77
N ILE A 718 -18.68 20.57 3.29
CA ILE A 718 -18.89 19.11 3.33
C ILE A 718 -18.59 18.56 4.73
N PRO A 719 -19.18 17.41 5.15
CA PRO A 719 -18.89 16.79 6.44
C PRO A 719 -17.42 16.53 6.72
N GLY A 720 -16.59 16.33 5.69
CA GLY A 720 -15.14 16.23 5.83
C GLY A 720 -14.47 17.49 6.39
N ASN A 721 -15.02 18.66 6.08
CA ASN A 721 -14.51 19.98 6.47
C ASN A 721 -15.15 20.51 7.77
N MET A 722 -15.95 19.67 8.43
CA MET A 722 -16.57 19.95 9.73
C MET A 722 -15.96 19.02 10.77
N VAL A 723 -15.52 19.57 11.89
CA VAL A 723 -14.85 18.82 12.95
C VAL A 723 -15.50 19.10 14.30
N TRP A 724 -15.68 18.04 15.10
CA TRP A 724 -16.17 18.15 16.46
C TRP A 724 -15.01 18.40 17.42
N ASN A 725 -15.04 19.56 18.08
CA ASN A 725 -14.06 19.91 19.11
C ASN A 725 -14.61 19.54 20.49
N GLU A 726 -13.97 18.58 21.15
CA GLU A 726 -14.36 18.11 22.49
C GLU A 726 -14.17 19.22 23.56
N ASP A 727 -13.11 20.04 23.46
CA ASP A 727 -12.80 21.07 24.47
C ASP A 727 -13.85 22.18 24.56
N SER A 728 -14.46 22.52 23.42
CA SER A 728 -15.44 23.61 23.29
C SER A 728 -16.87 23.12 23.07
N GLU A 729 -17.08 21.80 22.94
CA GLU A 729 -18.36 21.15 22.64
C GLU A 729 -19.08 21.76 21.44
N ARG A 730 -18.32 22.10 20.40
CA ARG A 730 -18.81 22.80 19.20
C ARG A 730 -18.23 22.22 17.92
N VAL A 731 -18.99 22.42 16.84
CA VAL A 731 -18.52 22.14 15.48
C VAL A 731 -17.64 23.30 15.02
N MET A 732 -16.43 22.99 14.58
CA MET A 732 -15.54 23.94 13.91
C MET A 732 -15.49 23.66 12.41
N TYR A 733 -15.29 24.70 11.61
CA TYR A 733 -15.01 24.57 10.18
C TYR A 733 -13.50 24.69 9.92
N ILE A 734 -13.04 23.87 8.98
CA ILE A 734 -11.66 23.82 8.49
C ILE A 734 -11.63 23.86 6.96
N ASP A 735 -10.45 24.06 6.39
CA ASP A 735 -10.21 24.03 4.95
C ASP A 735 -10.90 25.16 4.18
N PHE A 736 -10.37 26.38 4.37
CA PHE A 736 -10.89 27.60 3.73
C PHE A 736 -10.22 27.90 2.39
N GLU A 737 -9.58 26.93 1.75
CA GLU A 737 -8.85 27.12 0.50
C GLU A 737 -9.75 27.58 -0.67
N ARG A 738 -11.05 27.24 -0.63
CA ARG A 738 -12.07 27.64 -1.62
C ARG A 738 -12.91 28.83 -1.16
N ALA A 739 -12.64 29.35 0.03
CA ALA A 739 -13.45 30.39 0.63
C ALA A 739 -13.33 31.70 -0.14
N GLN A 740 -14.42 32.47 -0.16
CA GLN A 740 -14.49 33.74 -0.90
C GLN A 740 -14.89 34.86 0.06
N PHE A 741 -14.21 36.00 -0.07
CA PHE A 741 -14.64 37.23 0.58
C PHE A 741 -15.80 37.82 -0.19
N GLN A 742 -16.89 38.10 0.51
CA GLN A 742 -17.99 38.85 -0.07
C GLN A 742 -17.84 40.33 0.27
N GLU A 743 -17.51 41.14 -0.74
CA GLU A 743 -17.31 42.58 -0.56
C GLU A 743 -18.59 43.28 -0.05
N ALA A 744 -18.46 43.97 1.08
CA ALA A 744 -19.34 45.05 1.43
C ALA A 744 -19.00 46.23 0.50
N ARG A 745 -20.00 46.78 -0.21
CA ARG A 745 -19.78 48.04 -0.94
C ARG A 745 -19.40 49.12 0.09
N PRO A 746 -18.46 50.02 -0.20
CA PRO A 746 -18.27 51.20 0.63
C PRO A 746 -19.62 51.95 0.74
N PRO A 747 -19.95 52.53 1.91
CA PRO A 747 -21.15 53.35 2.05
C PRO A 747 -21.09 54.46 1.00
N LEU A 748 -22.17 54.63 0.24
CA LEU A 748 -22.30 55.69 -0.75
C LEU A 748 -22.03 57.03 -0.05
N GLU A 749 -20.92 57.69 -0.38
CA GLU A 749 -20.71 59.09 -0.03
C GLU A 749 -21.88 59.91 -0.57
N SER A 750 -22.32 60.89 0.23
CA SER A 750 -23.44 61.77 -0.09
C SER A 750 -23.13 62.57 -1.36
N MET A 751 -23.67 62.13 -2.50
CA MET A 751 -23.61 62.87 -3.76
C MET A 751 -24.42 64.16 -3.64
N SER A 752 -23.74 65.29 -3.70
CA SER A 752 -24.33 66.62 -3.92
C SER A 752 -25.12 66.67 -5.24
N PRO A 753 -26.27 67.36 -5.31
CA PRO A 753 -27.10 67.39 -6.51
C PRO A 753 -26.52 68.39 -7.51
N ASN A 754 -25.91 67.90 -8.59
CA ASN A 754 -25.96 68.46 -9.95
C ASN A 754 -24.86 67.85 -10.83
N GLN A 755 -25.22 67.01 -11.80
CA GLN A 755 -24.83 67.17 -13.21
C GLN A 755 -25.45 66.09 -14.10
N LYS A 756 -25.66 66.47 -15.36
CA LYS A 756 -26.62 65.95 -16.32
C LYS A 756 -26.35 64.52 -16.81
N ARG A 757 -27.47 63.81 -16.98
CA ARG A 757 -27.66 62.48 -17.56
C ARG A 757 -27.14 62.39 -19.01
N LYS A 758 -26.22 61.47 -19.30
CA LYS A 758 -26.10 60.83 -20.62
C LYS A 758 -26.46 59.35 -20.47
N GLN A 759 -27.55 58.96 -21.12
CA GLN A 759 -27.96 57.56 -21.26
C GLN A 759 -26.96 56.83 -22.16
N ALA A 760 -26.32 55.81 -21.61
CA ALA A 760 -25.82 54.67 -22.37
C ALA A 760 -26.43 53.42 -21.72
N THR A 761 -27.17 52.69 -22.54
CA THR A 761 -27.81 51.42 -22.24
C THR A 761 -26.76 50.35 -21.98
N ASP A 762 -26.75 49.80 -20.76
CA ASP A 762 -26.48 48.39 -20.51
C ASP A 762 -27.11 47.98 -19.18
N ALA A 763 -28.11 47.12 -19.28
CA ALA A 763 -28.91 46.63 -18.18
C ALA A 763 -28.16 45.52 -17.43
N TRP A 764 -27.34 45.89 -16.44
CA TRP A 764 -26.93 44.97 -15.38
C TRP A 764 -27.70 45.31 -14.10
N GLU A 765 -28.74 44.52 -13.86
CA GLU A 765 -29.61 44.56 -12.70
C GLU A 765 -28.81 44.48 -11.39
N LYS A 766 -28.83 45.59 -10.64
CA LYS A 766 -28.42 45.66 -9.25
C LYS A 766 -29.56 45.12 -8.37
N THR A 767 -29.46 43.88 -7.89
CA THR A 767 -30.35 43.35 -6.84
C THR A 767 -29.59 43.01 -5.55
N PRO A 768 -30.01 43.50 -4.38
CA PRO A 768 -29.43 43.14 -3.08
C PRO A 768 -29.76 41.69 -2.66
N ASN A 769 -30.73 41.03 -3.30
CA ASN A 769 -31.17 39.66 -3.00
C ASN A 769 -30.13 38.56 -3.30
N LYS A 770 -29.11 38.81 -4.14
CA LYS A 770 -28.06 37.81 -4.40
C LYS A 770 -27.20 37.51 -3.16
N ARG A 771 -27.05 38.47 -2.22
CA ARG A 771 -26.21 38.34 -1.02
C ARG A 771 -26.78 37.34 0.00
N SER A 772 -28.05 37.50 0.38
CA SER A 772 -28.75 36.55 1.28
C SER A 772 -28.81 35.15 0.65
N ASN A 773 -28.99 35.08 -0.67
CA ASN A 773 -29.15 33.82 -1.39
C ASN A 773 -27.87 32.94 -1.38
N CYS A 774 -26.67 33.52 -1.45
CA CYS A 774 -25.43 32.74 -1.41
C CYS A 774 -25.20 32.04 -0.05
N PHE A 775 -25.35 32.79 1.06
CA PHE A 775 -25.20 32.25 2.42
C PHE A 775 -26.30 31.23 2.76
N GLU A 776 -27.56 31.54 2.43
CA GLU A 776 -28.66 30.58 2.64
C GLU A 776 -28.47 29.30 1.83
N ARG A 777 -27.99 29.40 0.59
CA ARG A 777 -27.69 28.23 -0.25
C ARG A 777 -26.58 27.38 0.34
N GLU A 778 -25.54 28.00 0.91
CA GLU A 778 -24.46 27.29 1.60
C GLU A 778 -24.97 26.55 2.84
N THR A 779 -25.78 27.22 3.68
CA THR A 779 -26.40 26.58 4.86
C THR A 779 -27.30 25.41 4.46
N ARG A 780 -28.04 25.51 3.35
CA ARG A 780 -28.86 24.39 2.83
C ARG A 780 -27.99 23.22 2.36
N ARG A 781 -26.88 23.48 1.65
CA ARG A 781 -25.94 22.43 1.24
C ARG A 781 -25.35 21.69 2.42
N MET A 782 -24.92 22.44 3.43
CA MET A 782 -24.37 21.89 4.67
C MET A 782 -25.40 20.98 5.38
N ARG A 783 -26.64 21.46 5.57
CA ARG A 783 -27.74 20.67 6.15
C ARG A 783 -27.98 19.36 5.40
N HIS A 784 -27.94 19.41 4.08
CA HIS A 784 -28.10 18.22 3.26
C HIS A 784 -26.94 17.24 3.50
N GLY A 785 -25.70 17.73 3.53
CA GLY A 785 -24.52 16.90 3.78
C GLY A 785 -24.53 16.15 5.12
N LEU A 786 -25.09 16.74 6.18
CA LEU A 786 -25.17 16.12 7.51
C LEU A 786 -26.36 15.17 7.72
N ARG A 787 -27.28 15.06 6.74
CA ARG A 787 -28.47 14.20 6.84
C ARG A 787 -28.26 12.77 6.33
N TRP A 788 -27.11 12.48 5.74
CA TRP A 788 -26.79 11.19 5.09
C TRP A 788 -25.77 10.38 5.87
#